data_AF-A0A7K6Z7C2-F1
#
_entry.id   AF-A0A7K6Z7C2-F1
#
_cell.length_a   1.000
_cell.length_b   1.000
_cell.length_c   1.000
_cell.angle_alpha   90.00
_cell.angle_beta   90.00
_cell.angle_gamma   90.00
#
_symmetry.space_group_name_H-M   'P 1'
#
loop_
_entity.id
_entity.type
_entity.pdbx_description
1 polymer ?
#
loop_
_entity_poly.entity_id
_entity_poly.type
_entity_poly.pdbx_seq_one_letter_code
_entity_poly.pdbx_strand_id
1 'polypeptide(L)'
;APPKDMACSQPQHRDLAGKVEELQEKLDEETKLRQKLELSRDLGRSGCGRGLESRLREAEGESQRLRGALEKKSQELQRTKEQAETRLGDREQQLLATRQELDRLREGSGAAVGGEALYKELLETREELEEALSSKQRQEEQLRLRERELTALKGALKEEVANHDKELDRVRQQYQSDMDQLRRSMEDMTQDQASLESERQKINAVVRNLQRELEESAEETGHWRDMFQKNKDELRTTKQELLQVKLEREEFEEELRELQERFAAAREDAEQARSSAVDPGELEALRKELREAQRELAAEKRSREEQLRERERELAALKGTMREEASSRDGELERYRRDLQQLQEERDEATKAKASLESAREASEQARKTVESSLREAQDQNDDLRRKILGMETQLKEYERLGENWEGSQARLKEKVTKLEAERRQVEESLGEATEREQELLMAKRSLETRLEEAQRGLARLAQEHQELSASYQEEQRQKEQLKRAKSELEEQKRLLDRTTEKLNKELEQMTEESHSSLAALKSQLEEFKEKSRKELTDSQKQAKDRGAEVEKMQFSVGRLQDEVARLKQALQDSQAERESALLDKEVLLQRLHNLEQEMDTKKRSQDDRSRHVKALEEKSKRLEVELDEERTTVELLTERVNRSRDQIDQLRAELLQERSSRQDLECDKVSLERQNKELKNRLASSEGLQKPSGNVSQLEARVEELQDQLQAEEREKSVLLSSNRKLERKVKELTIQIDDERQHVSDQKDQLSLRVKALKRQVDEAEEEIERLEGARKKAQRELEEQHELNEQLQNRIKALEKEAWRKAARSAADSSLQDDQLSSDEEFDSAYGPSSIASLLNEPNLQTSSC
;
A
#
# COMPACT_ATOMS: atom_id res chain seq x y z
N ALA A 1 -8.70 80.15 -41.99
CA ALA A 1 -8.21 78.75 -42.01
C ALA A 1 -7.84 78.35 -40.58
N PRO A 2 -8.36 77.25 -40.04
CA PRO A 2 -8.20 76.86 -38.63
C PRO A 2 -6.87 76.12 -38.38
N PRO A 3 -6.45 75.94 -37.11
CA PRO A 3 -5.15 75.36 -36.75
C PRO A 3 -5.17 73.82 -36.82
N LYS A 4 -4.02 73.25 -37.18
CA LYS A 4 -3.79 71.80 -37.24
C LYS A 4 -3.43 71.26 -35.86
N ASP A 5 -4.07 70.14 -35.54
CA ASP A 5 -3.98 69.35 -34.31
C ASP A 5 -2.56 68.91 -33.94
N MET A 6 -2.28 68.99 -32.63
CA MET A 6 -1.22 68.25 -31.98
C MET A 6 -1.65 66.78 -31.82
N ALA A 7 -1.13 65.90 -32.68
CA ALA A 7 -1.18 64.46 -32.46
C ALA A 7 -0.01 64.06 -31.56
N CYS A 8 -0.28 63.95 -30.26
CA CYS A 8 0.63 63.36 -29.29
C CYS A 8 0.64 61.83 -29.46
N SER A 9 1.83 61.25 -29.46
CA SER A 9 2.12 59.81 -29.56
C SER A 9 1.42 59.00 -28.47
N GLN A 10 0.40 58.20 -28.83
CA GLN A 10 -0.20 57.20 -27.95
C GLN A 10 -0.08 55.76 -28.50
N PRO A 11 1.09 55.11 -28.41
CA PRO A 11 1.18 53.64 -28.44
C PRO A 11 1.02 53.05 -27.02
N GLN A 12 1.63 53.69 -26.02
CA GLN A 12 1.66 53.17 -24.64
C GLN A 12 0.28 53.14 -23.96
N HIS A 13 -0.64 54.03 -24.35
CA HIS A 13 -1.99 54.06 -23.80
C HIS A 13 -2.88 52.91 -24.32
N ARG A 14 -2.63 52.41 -25.54
CA ARG A 14 -3.32 51.24 -26.10
C ARG A 14 -2.82 49.95 -25.47
N ASP A 15 -1.51 49.84 -25.25
CA ASP A 15 -0.92 48.64 -24.62
C ASP A 15 -1.31 48.54 -23.14
N LEU A 16 -1.43 49.67 -22.44
CA LEU A 16 -1.96 49.71 -21.07
C LEU A 16 -3.46 49.42 -21.04
N ALA A 17 -4.25 49.92 -22.00
CA ALA A 17 -5.67 49.59 -22.09
C ALA A 17 -5.89 48.08 -22.36
N GLY A 18 -5.09 47.48 -23.25
CA GLY A 18 -5.13 46.04 -23.50
C GLY A 18 -4.75 45.20 -22.28
N LYS A 19 -3.73 45.59 -21.52
CA LYS A 19 -3.37 44.92 -20.26
C LYS A 19 -4.43 45.07 -19.18
N VAL A 20 -5.12 46.21 -19.13
CA VAL A 20 -6.23 46.41 -18.20
C VAL A 20 -7.42 45.53 -18.58
N GLU A 21 -7.77 45.43 -19.87
CA GLU A 21 -8.82 44.50 -20.34
C GLU A 21 -8.45 43.04 -20.04
N GLU A 22 -7.20 42.63 -20.26
CA GLU A 22 -6.74 41.27 -19.99
C GLU A 22 -6.74 40.92 -18.49
N LEU A 23 -6.45 41.91 -17.62
CA LEU A 23 -6.57 41.75 -16.16
C LEU A 23 -8.03 41.74 -15.71
N GLN A 24 -8.89 42.51 -16.37
CA GLN A 24 -10.34 42.51 -16.12
C GLN A 24 -10.95 41.15 -16.48
N GLU A 25 -10.54 40.57 -17.61
CA GLU A 25 -11.00 39.27 -18.08
C GLU A 25 -10.55 38.15 -17.13
N LYS A 26 -9.30 38.20 -16.66
CA LYS A 26 -8.78 37.26 -15.64
C LYS A 26 -9.51 37.38 -14.29
N LEU A 27 -9.87 38.59 -13.88
CA LEU A 27 -10.66 38.81 -12.65
C LEU A 27 -12.10 38.29 -12.82
N ASP A 28 -12.70 38.46 -14.00
CA ASP A 28 -14.03 37.93 -14.33
C ASP A 28 -14.03 36.39 -14.41
N GLU A 29 -12.93 35.78 -14.89
CA GLU A 29 -12.74 34.33 -14.86
C GLU A 29 -12.53 33.81 -13.44
N GLU A 30 -11.72 34.49 -12.62
CA GLU A 30 -11.50 34.11 -11.22
C GLU A 30 -12.78 34.25 -10.38
N THR A 31 -13.57 35.30 -10.60
CA THR A 31 -14.87 35.48 -9.94
C THR A 31 -15.90 34.43 -10.37
N LYS A 32 -15.91 34.02 -11.66
CA LYS A 32 -16.70 32.88 -12.13
C LYS A 32 -16.24 31.55 -11.53
N LEU A 33 -14.94 31.34 -11.36
CA LEU A 33 -14.40 30.15 -10.70
C LEU A 33 -14.74 30.12 -9.20
N ARG A 34 -14.68 31.27 -8.52
CA ARG A 34 -15.13 31.41 -7.13
C ARG A 34 -16.63 31.15 -6.97
N GLN A 35 -17.47 31.69 -7.86
CA GLN A 35 -18.91 31.39 -7.86
C GLN A 35 -19.21 29.91 -8.16
N LYS A 36 -18.46 29.27 -9.06
CA LYS A 36 -18.58 27.82 -9.30
C LYS A 36 -18.13 26.98 -8.10
N LEU A 37 -17.10 27.41 -7.39
CA LEU A 37 -16.62 26.75 -6.16
C LEU A 37 -17.57 26.94 -4.98
N GLU A 38 -18.22 28.11 -4.87
CA GLU A 38 -19.27 28.37 -3.87
C GLU A 38 -20.53 27.54 -4.16
N LEU A 39 -20.99 27.49 -5.42
CA LEU A 39 -22.11 26.63 -5.84
C LEU A 39 -21.80 25.13 -5.64
N SER A 40 -20.54 24.72 -5.84
CA SER A 40 -20.10 23.33 -5.59
C SER A 40 -19.99 23.00 -4.10
N ARG A 41 -19.59 23.97 -3.25
CA ARG A 41 -19.59 23.83 -1.78
C ARG A 41 -21.01 23.70 -1.21
N ASP A 42 -21.97 24.43 -1.76
CA ASP A 42 -23.37 24.38 -1.31
C ASP A 42 -24.10 23.10 -1.78
N LEU A 43 -23.81 22.61 -2.98
CA LEU A 43 -24.34 21.33 -3.48
C LEU A 43 -23.75 20.12 -2.71
N GLY A 44 -22.46 20.19 -2.34
CA GLY A 44 -21.78 19.14 -1.56
C GLY A 44 -22.25 19.01 -0.12
N ARG A 45 -22.50 20.13 0.58
CA ARG A 45 -23.08 20.12 1.94
C ARG A 45 -24.55 19.69 1.96
N SER A 46 -25.32 20.07 0.95
CA SER A 46 -26.76 19.84 0.88
C SER A 46 -27.14 18.39 0.51
N GLY A 47 -26.41 17.75 -0.41
CA GLY A 47 -26.75 16.42 -0.91
C GLY A 47 -26.22 15.28 -0.04
N CYS A 48 -24.95 15.36 0.38
CA CYS A 48 -24.31 14.28 1.13
C CYS A 48 -24.69 14.30 2.62
N GLY A 49 -24.82 15.49 3.20
CA GLY A 49 -25.26 15.67 4.59
C GLY A 49 -26.70 15.22 4.81
N ARG A 50 -27.65 15.57 3.92
CA ARG A 50 -29.03 15.11 4.02
C ARG A 50 -29.19 13.60 3.80
N GLY A 51 -28.39 13.01 2.90
CA GLY A 51 -28.41 11.56 2.69
C GLY A 51 -27.93 10.78 3.91
N LEU A 52 -26.85 11.26 4.57
CA LEU A 52 -26.34 10.66 5.80
C LEU A 52 -27.28 10.91 6.99
N GLU A 53 -27.86 12.11 7.11
CA GLU A 53 -28.87 12.39 8.14
C GLU A 53 -30.16 11.58 7.95
N SER A 54 -30.61 11.37 6.71
CA SER A 54 -31.79 10.53 6.42
C SER A 54 -31.52 9.08 6.77
N ARG A 55 -30.36 8.55 6.39
CA ARG A 55 -29.93 7.19 6.76
C ARG A 55 -29.74 7.02 8.27
N LEU A 56 -29.23 8.04 8.97
CA LEU A 56 -29.10 8.03 10.42
C LEU A 56 -30.49 8.00 11.09
N ARG A 57 -31.43 8.82 10.62
CA ARG A 57 -32.82 8.81 11.12
C ARG A 57 -33.56 7.50 10.82
N GLU A 58 -33.31 6.91 9.66
CA GLU A 58 -33.84 5.58 9.30
C GLU A 58 -33.27 4.51 10.23
N ALA A 59 -31.95 4.48 10.45
CA ALA A 59 -31.30 3.55 11.36
C ALA A 59 -31.74 3.76 12.83
N GLU A 60 -31.92 5.00 13.27
CA GLU A 60 -32.48 5.33 14.59
C GLU A 60 -33.93 4.86 14.73
N GLY A 61 -34.75 5.07 13.69
CA GLY A 61 -36.13 4.61 13.62
C GLY A 61 -36.24 3.08 13.65
N GLU A 62 -35.37 2.37 12.93
CA GLU A 62 -35.27 0.91 12.96
C GLU A 62 -34.81 0.41 14.33
N SER A 63 -33.82 1.06 14.92
CA SER A 63 -33.33 0.73 16.27
C SER A 63 -34.40 0.92 17.35
N GLN A 64 -35.25 1.94 17.23
CA GLN A 64 -36.40 2.15 18.13
C GLN A 64 -37.49 1.09 17.92
N ARG A 65 -37.79 0.71 16.66
CA ARG A 65 -38.74 -0.36 16.35
C ARG A 65 -38.27 -1.71 16.90
N LEU A 66 -36.99 -2.03 16.74
CA LEU A 66 -36.40 -3.26 17.27
C LEU A 66 -36.42 -3.28 18.81
N ARG A 67 -36.11 -2.16 19.47
CA ARG A 67 -36.24 -2.04 20.93
C ARG A 67 -37.67 -2.26 21.40
N GLY A 68 -38.66 -1.62 20.77
CA GLY A 68 -40.06 -1.81 21.11
C GLY A 68 -40.57 -3.24 20.85
N ALA A 69 -40.08 -3.91 19.80
CA ALA A 69 -40.38 -5.32 19.53
C ALA A 69 -39.78 -6.25 20.59
N LEU A 70 -38.55 -5.98 21.03
CA LEU A 70 -37.87 -6.75 22.05
C LEU A 70 -38.54 -6.60 23.43
N GLU A 71 -38.99 -5.39 23.75
CA GLU A 71 -39.72 -5.08 24.98
C GLU A 71 -41.11 -5.76 25.01
N LYS A 72 -41.83 -5.74 23.88
CA LYS A 72 -43.07 -6.52 23.72
C LYS A 72 -42.84 -8.02 23.86
N LYS A 73 -41.78 -8.57 23.23
CA LYS A 73 -41.41 -9.98 23.36
C LYS A 73 -41.04 -10.36 24.80
N SER A 74 -40.35 -9.47 25.52
CA SER A 74 -40.04 -9.66 26.93
C SER A 74 -41.31 -9.67 27.79
N GLN A 75 -42.27 -8.78 27.55
CA GLN A 75 -43.57 -8.78 28.23
C GLN A 75 -44.41 -10.02 27.91
N GLU A 76 -44.40 -10.51 26.66
CA GLU A 76 -45.04 -11.77 26.28
C GLU A 76 -44.43 -12.95 27.03
N LEU A 77 -43.09 -13.05 27.07
CA LEU A 77 -42.37 -14.08 27.82
C LEU A 77 -42.72 -14.03 29.32
N GLN A 78 -42.77 -12.83 29.90
CA GLN A 78 -43.14 -12.65 31.30
C GLN A 78 -44.58 -13.12 31.59
N ARG A 79 -45.54 -12.79 30.73
CA ARG A 79 -46.92 -13.28 30.84
C ARG A 79 -47.01 -14.80 30.68
N THR A 80 -46.25 -15.39 29.75
CA THR A 80 -46.22 -16.85 29.61
C THR A 80 -45.59 -17.54 30.81
N LYS A 81 -44.59 -16.91 31.44
CA LYS A 81 -43.97 -17.37 32.68
C LYS A 81 -44.98 -17.32 33.84
N GLU A 82 -45.66 -16.19 34.02
CA GLU A 82 -46.70 -16.03 35.05
C GLU A 82 -47.82 -17.07 34.86
N GLN A 83 -48.28 -17.30 33.62
CA GLN A 83 -49.28 -18.33 33.32
C GLN A 83 -48.79 -19.76 33.58
N ALA A 84 -47.50 -20.03 33.38
CA ALA A 84 -46.91 -21.33 33.69
C ALA A 84 -46.77 -21.52 35.21
N GLU A 85 -46.38 -20.48 35.95
CA GLU A 85 -46.30 -20.48 37.41
C GLU A 85 -47.67 -20.67 38.06
N THR A 86 -48.73 -20.03 37.55
CA THR A 86 -50.10 -20.26 38.04
C THR A 86 -50.57 -21.69 37.79
N ARG A 87 -50.30 -22.26 36.61
CA ARG A 87 -50.62 -23.66 36.30
C ARG A 87 -49.88 -24.65 37.18
N LEU A 88 -48.63 -24.34 37.52
CA LEU A 88 -47.84 -25.12 38.48
C LEU A 88 -48.46 -25.06 39.88
N GLY A 89 -48.82 -23.86 40.34
CA GLY A 89 -49.51 -23.68 41.63
C GLY A 89 -50.86 -24.40 41.70
N ASP A 90 -51.66 -24.37 40.62
CA ASP A 90 -52.94 -25.09 40.55
C ASP A 90 -52.74 -26.61 40.62
N ARG A 91 -51.71 -27.14 39.94
CA ARG A 91 -51.34 -28.56 40.01
C ARG A 91 -50.81 -28.97 41.38
N GLU A 92 -50.02 -28.12 42.02
CA GLU A 92 -49.55 -28.35 43.41
C GLU A 92 -50.74 -28.40 44.38
N GLN A 93 -51.74 -27.55 44.21
CA GLN A 93 -52.98 -27.58 45.00
C GLN A 93 -53.79 -28.86 44.73
N GLN A 94 -53.90 -29.30 43.47
CA GLN A 94 -54.55 -30.57 43.12
C GLN A 94 -53.84 -31.78 43.76
N LEU A 95 -52.50 -31.82 43.73
CA LEU A 95 -51.71 -32.87 44.39
C LEU A 95 -51.88 -32.86 45.93
N LEU A 96 -52.07 -31.67 46.52
CA LEU A 96 -52.35 -31.53 47.94
C LEU A 96 -53.76 -32.02 48.29
N ALA A 97 -54.75 -31.74 47.43
CA ALA A 97 -56.11 -32.22 47.57
C ALA A 97 -56.21 -33.75 47.43
N THR A 98 -55.55 -34.35 46.44
CA THR A 98 -55.52 -35.81 46.28
C THR A 98 -54.77 -36.50 47.41
N ARG A 99 -53.70 -35.90 47.96
CA ARG A 99 -53.07 -36.37 49.21
C ARG A 99 -54.03 -36.35 50.39
N GLN A 100 -54.78 -35.26 50.57
CA GLN A 100 -55.78 -35.17 51.63
C GLN A 100 -56.93 -36.17 51.46
N GLU A 101 -57.33 -36.48 50.22
CA GLU A 101 -58.31 -37.54 49.92
C GLU A 101 -57.75 -38.94 50.18
N LEU A 102 -56.49 -39.19 49.83
CA LEU A 102 -55.78 -40.44 50.16
C LEU A 102 -55.65 -40.63 51.68
N ASP A 103 -55.35 -39.56 52.43
CA ASP A 103 -55.29 -39.61 53.89
C ASP A 103 -56.68 -39.88 54.50
N ARG A 104 -57.76 -39.30 53.94
CA ARG A 104 -59.15 -39.61 54.34
C ARG A 104 -59.56 -41.06 54.03
N LEU A 105 -59.12 -41.61 52.89
CA LEU A 105 -59.34 -43.01 52.53
C LEU A 105 -58.52 -43.96 53.40
N ARG A 106 -57.38 -43.51 53.95
CA ARG A 106 -56.55 -44.27 54.90
C ARG A 106 -57.17 -44.38 56.29
N GLU A 107 -57.99 -43.40 56.69
CA GLU A 107 -58.72 -43.37 57.97
C GLU A 107 -60.08 -44.11 57.91
N GLY A 108 -60.61 -44.39 56.71
CA GLY A 108 -61.86 -45.15 56.49
C GLY A 108 -61.63 -46.60 56.05
N SER A 109 -61.69 -47.55 56.98
CA SER A 109 -61.53 -48.98 56.69
C SER A 109 -62.58 -49.56 55.72
N GLY A 110 -62.12 -50.31 54.70
CA GLY A 110 -62.83 -51.49 54.18
C GLY A 110 -63.54 -51.38 52.82
N ALA A 111 -62.82 -51.13 51.70
CA ALA A 111 -63.29 -51.53 50.36
C ALA A 111 -62.12 -51.65 49.36
N ALA A 112 -61.82 -52.88 48.92
CA ALA A 112 -60.66 -53.25 48.11
C ALA A 112 -60.86 -53.07 46.58
N VAL A 113 -61.44 -51.96 46.09
CA VAL A 113 -61.69 -51.77 44.63
C VAL A 113 -61.21 -50.42 44.06
N GLY A 114 -60.62 -49.51 44.86
CA GLY A 114 -60.18 -48.18 44.38
C GLY A 114 -58.65 -47.92 44.32
N GLY A 115 -57.83 -48.80 44.90
CA GLY A 115 -56.40 -48.55 45.09
C GLY A 115 -55.57 -48.56 43.81
N GLU A 116 -55.91 -49.42 42.85
CA GLU A 116 -55.20 -49.49 41.56
C GLU A 116 -55.45 -48.25 40.69
N ALA A 117 -56.67 -47.70 40.71
CA ALA A 117 -57.00 -46.48 39.96
C ALA A 117 -56.24 -45.26 40.50
N LEU A 118 -56.21 -45.09 41.83
CA LEU A 118 -55.46 -44.02 42.49
C LEU A 118 -53.94 -44.18 42.32
N TYR A 119 -53.41 -45.40 42.35
CA TYR A 119 -51.99 -45.64 42.09
C TYR A 119 -51.63 -45.30 40.64
N LYS A 120 -52.52 -45.59 39.69
CA LYS A 120 -52.33 -45.26 38.27
C LYS A 120 -52.38 -43.75 38.03
N GLU A 121 -53.34 -43.03 38.60
CA GLU A 121 -53.39 -41.56 38.53
C GLU A 121 -52.15 -40.90 39.18
N LEU A 122 -51.62 -41.48 40.26
CA LEU A 122 -50.41 -40.99 40.92
C LEU A 122 -49.14 -41.27 40.09
N LEU A 123 -49.12 -42.37 39.33
CA LEU A 123 -48.05 -42.67 38.37
C LEU A 123 -48.10 -41.71 37.17
N GLU A 124 -49.29 -41.50 36.59
CA GLU A 124 -49.51 -40.60 35.45
C GLU A 124 -49.16 -39.15 35.82
N THR A 125 -49.57 -38.66 36.99
CA THR A 125 -49.20 -37.32 37.47
C THR A 125 -47.70 -37.18 37.76
N ARG A 126 -47.03 -38.26 38.19
CA ARG A 126 -45.57 -38.29 38.36
C ARG A 126 -44.84 -38.20 37.03
N GLU A 127 -45.29 -38.95 36.02
CA GLU A 127 -44.73 -38.91 34.66
C GLU A 127 -44.91 -37.52 34.02
N GLU A 128 -46.09 -36.91 34.16
CA GLU A 128 -46.34 -35.53 33.70
C GLU A 128 -45.43 -34.50 34.41
N LEU A 129 -45.15 -34.69 35.70
CA LEU A 129 -44.25 -33.82 36.46
C LEU A 129 -42.79 -33.99 36.01
N GLU A 130 -42.35 -35.23 35.79
CA GLU A 130 -41.01 -35.54 35.26
C GLU A 130 -40.83 -34.95 33.85
N GLU A 131 -41.86 -35.03 32.99
CA GLU A 131 -41.85 -34.40 31.66
C GLU A 131 -41.80 -32.87 31.76
N ALA A 132 -42.60 -32.25 32.64
CA ALA A 132 -42.58 -30.80 32.88
C ALA A 132 -41.22 -30.31 33.40
N LEU A 133 -40.58 -31.07 34.30
CA LEU A 133 -39.23 -30.79 34.80
C LEU A 133 -38.19 -30.89 33.68
N SER A 134 -38.29 -31.91 32.82
CA SER A 134 -37.40 -32.05 31.66
C SER A 134 -37.58 -30.90 30.66
N SER A 135 -38.81 -30.45 30.41
CA SER A 135 -39.10 -29.29 29.56
C SER A 135 -38.54 -27.99 30.15
N LYS A 136 -38.68 -27.79 31.47
CA LYS A 136 -38.06 -26.66 32.18
C LYS A 136 -36.54 -26.68 32.05
N GLN A 137 -35.88 -27.83 32.23
CA GLN A 137 -34.43 -27.94 32.07
C GLN A 137 -33.98 -27.58 30.65
N ARG A 138 -34.68 -28.07 29.61
CA ARG A 138 -34.39 -27.69 28.21
C ARG A 138 -34.56 -26.19 27.98
N GLN A 139 -35.58 -25.55 28.56
CA GLN A 139 -35.77 -24.11 28.47
C GLN A 139 -34.67 -23.32 29.20
N GLU A 140 -34.23 -23.77 30.38
CA GLU A 140 -33.10 -23.17 31.10
C GLU A 140 -31.78 -23.28 30.33
N GLU A 141 -31.53 -24.42 29.68
CA GLU A 141 -30.36 -24.60 28.82
C GLU A 141 -30.40 -23.67 27.59
N GLN A 142 -31.55 -23.52 26.95
CA GLN A 142 -31.74 -22.58 25.85
C GLN A 142 -31.52 -21.12 26.31
N LEU A 143 -32.02 -20.74 27.49
CA LEU A 143 -31.77 -19.41 28.06
C LEU A 143 -30.27 -19.18 28.31
N ARG A 144 -29.57 -20.15 28.89
CA ARG A 144 -28.11 -20.07 29.09
C ARG A 144 -27.35 -19.93 27.77
N LEU A 145 -27.79 -20.62 26.71
CA LEU A 145 -27.21 -20.46 25.37
C LEU A 145 -27.46 -19.06 24.81
N ARG A 146 -28.68 -18.53 24.92
CA ARG A 146 -29.01 -17.16 24.49
C ARG A 146 -28.25 -16.10 25.29
N GLU A 147 -28.05 -16.29 26.58
CA GLU A 147 -27.23 -15.40 27.42
C GLU A 147 -25.76 -15.38 26.98
N ARG A 148 -25.20 -16.53 26.60
CA ARG A 148 -23.85 -16.63 26.03
C ARG A 148 -23.76 -15.93 24.67
N GLU A 149 -24.72 -16.16 23.78
CA GLU A 149 -24.82 -15.48 22.48
C GLU A 149 -24.91 -13.95 22.65
N LEU A 150 -25.77 -13.47 23.57
CA LEU A 150 -25.89 -12.04 23.88
C LEU A 150 -24.59 -11.47 24.44
N THR A 151 -23.84 -12.23 25.22
CA THR A 151 -22.55 -11.80 25.77
C THR A 151 -21.50 -11.71 24.67
N ALA A 152 -21.46 -12.69 23.75
CA ALA A 152 -20.58 -12.66 22.58
C ALA A 152 -20.91 -11.48 21.66
N LEU A 153 -22.19 -11.24 21.36
CA LEU A 153 -22.63 -10.09 20.55
C LEU A 153 -22.32 -8.75 21.22
N LYS A 154 -22.43 -8.64 22.54
CA LYS A 154 -22.00 -7.46 23.30
C LYS A 154 -20.48 -7.24 23.20
N GLY A 155 -19.69 -8.31 23.17
CA GLY A 155 -18.25 -8.26 22.95
C GLY A 155 -17.93 -7.73 21.55
N ALA A 156 -18.49 -8.37 20.52
CA ALA A 156 -18.30 -7.96 19.12
C ALA A 156 -18.72 -6.50 18.87
N LEU A 157 -19.86 -6.07 19.45
CA LEU A 157 -20.29 -4.67 19.33
C LEU A 157 -19.32 -3.69 20.00
N LYS A 158 -18.75 -4.05 21.16
CA LYS A 158 -17.73 -3.22 21.82
C LYS A 158 -16.45 -3.12 20.99
N GLU A 159 -16.04 -4.21 20.36
CA GLU A 159 -14.88 -4.24 19.47
C GLU A 159 -15.12 -3.38 18.22
N GLU A 160 -16.28 -3.50 17.60
CA GLU A 160 -16.68 -2.66 16.46
C GLU A 160 -16.70 -1.17 16.82
N VAL A 161 -17.29 -0.80 17.97
CA VAL A 161 -17.27 0.60 18.45
C VAL A 161 -15.83 1.07 18.69
N ALA A 162 -14.99 0.25 19.32
CA ALA A 162 -13.59 0.59 19.56
C ALA A 162 -12.78 0.72 18.25
N ASN A 163 -13.12 -0.05 17.22
CA ASN A 163 -12.50 0.06 15.89
C ASN A 163 -12.95 1.35 15.18
N HIS A 164 -14.25 1.67 15.21
CA HIS A 164 -14.77 2.93 14.68
C HIS A 164 -14.17 4.16 15.39
N ASP A 165 -14.01 4.12 16.71
CA ASP A 165 -13.36 5.21 17.46
C ASP A 165 -11.90 5.41 17.02
N LYS A 166 -11.15 4.31 16.82
CA LYS A 166 -9.78 4.38 16.28
C LYS A 166 -9.74 4.93 14.86
N GLU A 167 -10.69 4.55 14.01
CA GLU A 167 -10.79 5.09 12.65
C GLU A 167 -11.11 6.58 12.64
N LEU A 168 -12.05 7.03 13.48
CA LEU A 168 -12.36 8.44 13.66
C LEU A 168 -11.15 9.23 14.14
N ASP A 169 -10.36 8.69 15.06
CA ASP A 169 -9.14 9.34 15.54
C ASP A 169 -8.04 9.38 14.47
N ARG A 170 -7.89 8.33 13.65
CA ARG A 170 -6.99 8.36 12.47
C ARG A 170 -7.39 9.45 11.50
N VAL A 171 -8.68 9.55 11.18
CA VAL A 171 -9.20 10.59 10.28
C VAL A 171 -8.95 11.98 10.86
N ARG A 172 -9.19 12.20 12.17
CA ARG A 172 -8.89 13.47 12.85
C ARG A 172 -7.42 13.83 12.78
N GLN A 173 -6.52 12.87 13.04
CA GLN A 173 -5.08 13.07 12.97
C GLN A 173 -4.63 13.42 11.54
N GLN A 174 -5.21 12.75 10.53
CA GLN A 174 -4.95 13.06 9.13
C GLN A 174 -5.38 14.49 8.78
N TYR A 175 -6.60 14.89 9.13
CA TYR A 175 -7.05 16.28 8.93
C TYR A 175 -6.16 17.29 9.65
N GLN A 176 -5.68 16.97 10.84
CA GLN A 176 -4.79 17.87 11.57
C GLN A 176 -3.41 17.99 10.90
N SER A 177 -2.85 16.86 10.44
CA SER A 177 -1.61 16.85 9.64
C SER A 177 -1.77 17.66 8.35
N ASP A 178 -2.87 17.48 7.62
CA ASP A 178 -3.12 18.18 6.35
C ASP A 178 -3.28 19.69 6.59
N MET A 179 -3.95 20.08 7.67
CA MET A 179 -4.07 21.50 8.06
C MET A 179 -2.72 22.10 8.46
N ASP A 180 -1.87 21.37 9.17
CA ASP A 180 -0.53 21.84 9.54
C ASP A 180 0.40 21.91 8.32
N GLN A 181 0.29 20.98 7.36
CA GLN A 181 1.01 21.04 6.09
C GLN A 181 0.58 22.26 5.27
N LEU A 182 -0.73 22.54 5.20
CA LEU A 182 -1.24 23.72 4.49
C LEU A 182 -0.74 25.01 5.13
N ARG A 183 -0.69 25.09 6.47
CA ARG A 183 -0.12 26.24 7.19
C ARG A 183 1.36 26.44 6.86
N ARG A 184 2.17 25.39 6.89
CA ARG A 184 3.59 25.46 6.52
C ARG A 184 3.77 25.90 5.07
N SER A 185 3.00 25.33 4.13
CA SER A 185 3.06 25.75 2.72
C SER A 185 2.67 27.22 2.53
N MET A 186 1.70 27.73 3.31
CA MET A 186 1.34 29.15 3.30
C MET A 186 2.43 30.04 3.92
N GLU A 187 3.07 29.59 4.98
CA GLU A 187 4.22 30.28 5.61
C GLU A 187 5.41 30.36 4.65
N ASP A 188 5.76 29.24 3.99
CA ASP A 188 6.81 29.16 2.98
C ASP A 188 6.52 30.11 1.80
N MET A 189 5.29 30.10 1.29
CA MET A 189 4.87 31.02 0.22
C MET A 189 4.97 32.49 0.64
N THR A 190 4.65 32.80 1.89
CA THR A 190 4.77 34.16 2.43
C THR A 190 6.24 34.58 2.56
N GLN A 191 7.11 33.66 2.97
CA GLN A 191 8.55 33.90 3.04
C GLN A 191 9.16 34.09 1.65
N ASP A 192 8.75 33.29 0.67
CA ASP A 192 9.17 33.43 -0.73
C ASP A 192 8.67 34.76 -1.32
N GLN A 193 7.44 35.17 -1.01
CA GLN A 193 6.95 36.48 -1.44
C GLN A 193 7.80 37.61 -0.86
N ALA A 194 8.17 37.54 0.42
CA ALA A 194 9.02 38.56 1.06
C ALA A 194 10.44 38.60 0.46
N SER A 195 11.01 37.45 0.10
CA SER A 195 12.33 37.38 -0.55
C SER A 195 12.29 37.99 -1.96
N LEU A 196 11.27 37.66 -2.76
CA LEU A 196 11.05 38.23 -4.09
C LEU A 196 10.81 39.75 -4.02
N GLU A 197 10.09 40.24 -3.02
CA GLU A 197 9.89 41.68 -2.81
C GLU A 197 11.21 42.39 -2.48
N SER A 198 12.08 41.77 -1.67
CA SER A 198 13.42 42.28 -1.38
C SER A 198 14.31 42.32 -2.63
N GLU A 199 14.31 41.26 -3.43
CA GLU A 199 15.04 41.23 -4.71
C GLU A 199 14.53 42.28 -5.69
N ARG A 200 13.20 42.42 -5.81
CA ARG A 200 12.59 43.47 -6.62
C ARG A 200 13.02 44.86 -6.16
N GLN A 201 13.13 45.12 -4.86
CA GLN A 201 13.64 46.40 -4.34
C GLN A 201 15.11 46.62 -4.71
N LYS A 202 15.95 45.59 -4.62
CA LYS A 202 17.37 45.66 -5.03
C LYS A 202 17.50 45.94 -6.53
N ILE A 203 16.76 45.22 -7.37
CA ILE A 203 16.74 45.45 -8.82
C ILE A 203 16.29 46.86 -9.13
N ASN A 204 15.22 47.35 -8.48
CA ASN A 204 14.76 48.73 -8.65
C ASN A 204 15.83 49.75 -8.24
N ALA A 205 16.63 49.49 -7.20
CA ALA A 205 17.73 50.36 -6.82
C ALA A 205 18.84 50.38 -7.88
N VAL A 206 19.21 49.21 -8.42
CA VAL A 206 20.18 49.09 -9.53
C VAL A 206 19.68 49.82 -10.77
N VAL A 207 18.41 49.64 -11.14
CA VAL A 207 17.82 50.34 -12.30
C VAL A 207 17.88 51.86 -12.12
N ARG A 208 17.55 52.38 -10.94
CA ARG A 208 17.67 53.82 -10.65
C ARG A 208 19.12 54.31 -10.73
N ASN A 209 20.08 53.51 -10.26
CA ASN A 209 21.50 53.85 -10.37
C ASN A 209 21.97 53.89 -11.82
N LEU A 210 21.60 52.89 -12.62
CA LEU A 210 21.93 52.86 -14.06
C LEU A 210 21.26 54.00 -14.83
N GLN A 211 20.02 54.37 -14.47
CA GLN A 211 19.35 55.55 -15.05
C GLN A 211 20.12 56.83 -14.75
N ARG A 212 20.57 57.01 -13.50
CA ARG A 212 21.38 58.16 -13.11
C ARG A 212 22.74 58.17 -13.81
N GLU A 213 23.44 57.04 -13.90
CA GLU A 213 24.71 56.94 -14.64
C GLU A 213 24.54 57.26 -16.13
N LEU A 214 23.41 56.85 -16.73
CA LEU A 214 23.07 57.18 -18.11
C LEU A 214 22.81 58.68 -18.28
N GLU A 215 22.12 59.32 -17.34
CA GLU A 215 21.90 60.77 -17.31
C GLU A 215 23.23 61.52 -17.16
N GLU A 216 24.08 61.12 -16.22
CA GLU A 216 25.43 61.69 -16.00
C GLU A 216 26.27 61.58 -17.29
N SER A 217 26.29 60.41 -17.94
CA SER A 217 27.01 60.23 -19.22
C SER A 217 26.39 61.06 -20.36
N ALA A 218 25.07 61.22 -20.40
CA ALA A 218 24.39 62.07 -21.37
C ALA A 218 24.74 63.55 -21.18
N GLU A 219 24.83 64.02 -19.93
CA GLU A 219 25.28 65.36 -19.57
C GLU A 219 26.75 65.59 -19.94
N GLU A 220 27.63 64.63 -19.63
CA GLU A 220 29.05 64.69 -20.02
C GLU A 220 29.22 64.75 -21.54
N THR A 221 28.52 63.91 -22.30
CA THR A 221 28.55 63.97 -23.77
C THR A 221 27.98 65.29 -24.29
N GLY A 222 26.97 65.85 -23.63
CA GLY A 222 26.48 67.21 -23.88
C GLY A 222 27.57 68.25 -23.68
N HIS A 223 28.25 68.22 -22.52
CA HIS A 223 29.33 69.12 -22.19
C HIS A 223 30.47 69.07 -23.21
N TRP A 224 30.92 67.87 -23.60
CA TRP A 224 31.96 67.71 -24.62
C TRP A 224 31.54 68.23 -25.99
N ARG A 225 30.28 68.04 -26.39
CA ARG A 225 29.74 68.61 -27.63
C ARG A 225 29.76 70.15 -27.58
N ASP A 226 29.35 70.75 -26.47
CA ASP A 226 29.35 72.20 -26.30
C ASP A 226 30.77 72.77 -26.30
N MET A 227 31.71 72.12 -25.62
CA MET A 227 33.13 72.51 -25.62
C MET A 227 33.75 72.41 -27.02
N PHE A 228 33.46 71.34 -27.75
CA PHE A 228 33.91 71.19 -29.13
C PHE A 228 33.33 72.29 -30.02
N GLN A 229 32.05 72.63 -29.84
CA GLN A 229 31.42 73.71 -30.58
C GLN A 229 32.03 75.08 -30.26
N LYS A 230 32.30 75.37 -28.98
CA LYS A 230 33.03 76.58 -28.56
C LYS A 230 34.43 76.66 -29.19
N ASN A 231 35.23 75.60 -29.09
CA ASN A 231 36.56 75.56 -29.70
C ASN A 231 36.50 75.75 -31.23
N LYS A 232 35.47 75.19 -31.88
CA LYS A 232 35.24 75.36 -33.31
C LYS A 232 34.88 76.81 -33.66
N ASP A 233 34.08 77.47 -32.82
CA ASP A 233 33.73 78.88 -32.98
C ASP A 233 34.94 79.79 -32.73
N GLU A 234 35.73 79.53 -31.69
CA GLU A 234 37.03 80.21 -31.43
C GLU A 234 38.03 80.00 -32.56
N LEU A 235 38.08 78.82 -33.17
CA LEU A 235 38.93 78.58 -34.33
C LEU A 235 38.46 79.38 -35.56
N ARG A 236 37.15 79.58 -35.70
CA ARG A 236 36.60 80.45 -36.77
C ARG A 236 36.94 81.91 -36.50
N THR A 237 36.85 82.39 -35.26
CA THR A 237 37.19 83.78 -34.93
C THR A 237 38.69 84.03 -35.12
N THR A 238 39.56 83.17 -34.60
CA THR A 238 41.02 83.29 -34.79
C THR A 238 41.41 83.21 -36.27
N LYS A 239 40.71 82.38 -37.08
CA LYS A 239 40.89 82.38 -38.54
C LYS A 239 40.49 83.71 -39.17
N GLN A 240 39.38 84.33 -38.72
CA GLN A 240 38.95 85.64 -39.21
C GLN A 240 39.96 86.74 -38.81
N GLU A 241 40.42 86.75 -37.57
CA GLU A 241 41.46 87.67 -37.09
C GLU A 241 42.77 87.52 -37.88
N LEU A 242 43.20 86.28 -38.18
CA LEU A 242 44.38 86.04 -39.00
C LEU A 242 44.22 86.58 -40.43
N LEU A 243 43.03 86.47 -41.01
CA LEU A 243 42.75 87.06 -42.32
C LEU A 243 42.79 88.58 -42.27
N GLN A 244 42.28 89.19 -41.20
CA GLN A 244 42.38 90.63 -40.99
C GLN A 244 43.83 91.09 -40.88
N VAL A 245 44.64 90.43 -40.04
CA VAL A 245 46.07 90.75 -39.89
C VAL A 245 46.84 90.57 -41.20
N LYS A 246 46.45 89.59 -42.04
CA LYS A 246 47.05 89.43 -43.38
C LYS A 246 46.74 90.62 -44.29
N LEU A 247 45.51 91.12 -44.28
CA LEU A 247 45.14 92.32 -45.04
C LEU A 247 45.88 93.55 -44.52
N GLU A 248 45.93 93.76 -43.20
CA GLU A 248 46.70 94.85 -42.59
C GLU A 248 48.19 94.75 -42.96
N ARG A 249 48.76 93.54 -43.03
CA ARG A 249 50.14 93.33 -43.48
C ARG A 249 50.33 93.70 -44.95
N GLU A 250 49.39 93.31 -45.81
CA GLU A 250 49.41 93.67 -47.24
C GLU A 250 49.33 95.20 -47.42
N GLU A 251 48.48 95.89 -46.64
CA GLU A 251 48.40 97.35 -46.59
C GLU A 251 49.75 97.97 -46.15
N PHE A 252 50.37 97.47 -45.07
CA PHE A 252 51.69 97.95 -44.65
C PHE A 252 52.80 97.69 -45.68
N GLU A 253 52.75 96.55 -46.39
CA GLU A 253 53.70 96.25 -47.46
C GLU A 253 53.54 97.20 -48.67
N GLU A 254 52.31 97.62 -48.98
CA GLU A 254 52.03 98.65 -49.99
C GLU A 254 52.55 100.02 -49.56
N GLU A 255 52.28 100.45 -48.32
CA GLU A 255 52.83 101.69 -47.76
C GLU A 255 54.37 101.71 -47.81
N LEU A 256 55.02 100.57 -47.54
CA LEU A 256 56.48 100.45 -47.59
C LEU A 256 57.02 100.58 -49.03
N ARG A 257 56.30 100.05 -50.04
CA ARG A 257 56.64 100.24 -51.46
C ARG A 257 56.53 101.70 -51.86
N GLU A 258 55.46 102.39 -51.47
CA GLU A 258 55.30 103.82 -51.76
C GLU A 258 56.44 104.67 -51.16
N LEU A 259 56.85 104.34 -49.93
CA LEU A 259 58.00 104.98 -49.28
C LEU A 259 59.30 104.74 -50.04
N GLN A 260 59.55 103.51 -50.50
CA GLN A 260 60.73 103.16 -51.29
C GLN A 260 60.77 103.91 -52.64
N GLU A 261 59.64 104.06 -53.33
CA GLU A 261 59.56 104.84 -54.57
C GLU A 261 59.86 106.34 -54.35
N ARG A 262 59.37 106.92 -53.25
CA ARG A 262 59.70 108.32 -52.87
C ARG A 262 61.19 108.52 -52.60
N PHE A 263 61.86 107.54 -51.99
CA PHE A 263 63.31 107.59 -51.76
C PHE A 263 64.13 107.49 -53.05
N ALA A 264 63.65 106.74 -54.05
CA ALA A 264 64.32 106.63 -55.35
C ALA A 264 64.27 107.96 -56.13
N ALA A 265 63.12 108.64 -56.16
CA ALA A 265 62.94 109.93 -56.82
C ALA A 265 63.87 111.02 -56.25
N ALA A 266 64.00 111.10 -54.92
CA ALA A 266 64.90 112.07 -54.26
C ALA A 266 66.39 111.82 -54.55
N ARG A 267 66.75 110.59 -54.94
CA ARG A 267 68.13 110.22 -55.29
C ARG A 267 68.47 110.62 -56.73
N GLU A 268 67.51 110.57 -57.65
CA GLU A 268 67.67 111.08 -59.02
C GLU A 268 67.83 112.61 -59.06
N ASP A 269 67.10 113.34 -58.22
CA ASP A 269 67.23 114.80 -58.07
C ASP A 269 68.63 115.24 -57.56
N ALA A 270 69.30 114.39 -56.77
CA ALA A 270 70.64 114.66 -56.23
C ALA A 270 71.79 114.40 -57.23
N GLU A 271 71.59 113.49 -58.21
CA GLU A 271 72.56 113.23 -59.28
C GLU A 271 72.48 114.26 -60.42
N GLN A 272 71.32 114.90 -60.62
CA GLN A 272 71.12 115.97 -61.60
C GLN A 272 71.79 117.31 -61.24
N ALA A 273 72.24 117.49 -59.99
CA ALA A 273 72.91 118.69 -59.49
C ALA A 273 74.46 118.64 -59.51
N ARG A 274 75.09 117.55 -60.00
CA ARG A 274 76.56 117.34 -59.92
C ARG A 274 77.33 117.43 -61.26
N SER A 275 76.75 117.98 -62.33
CA SER A 275 77.39 118.09 -63.64
C SER A 275 77.42 119.53 -64.22
N SER A 276 78.18 120.45 -63.61
CA SER A 276 78.67 121.64 -64.33
C SER A 276 79.85 122.37 -63.65
N ALA A 277 80.88 122.65 -64.46
CA ALA A 277 81.92 123.69 -64.38
C ALA A 277 83.24 123.41 -63.61
N VAL A 278 84.30 123.28 -64.41
CA VAL A 278 85.74 123.48 -64.13
C VAL A 278 86.16 124.72 -64.93
N ASP A 279 87.12 125.53 -64.43
CA ASP A 279 88.01 126.30 -65.33
C ASP A 279 89.38 126.67 -64.70
N PRO A 280 90.52 126.53 -65.42
CA PRO A 280 91.88 126.92 -65.00
C PRO A 280 92.53 128.01 -65.89
N GLY A 281 93.42 128.84 -65.34
CA GLY A 281 94.32 129.68 -66.14
C GLY A 281 95.23 130.60 -65.33
N GLU A 282 96.56 130.50 -65.58
CA GLU A 282 97.58 131.57 -65.61
C GLU A 282 98.97 131.02 -65.22
N LEU A 283 99.73 130.57 -66.23
CA LEU A 283 101.03 129.91 -66.06
C LEU A 283 101.96 130.20 -67.24
N GLU A 284 102.37 131.45 -67.49
CA GLU A 284 103.36 131.69 -68.57
C GLU A 284 104.15 133.02 -68.56
N ALA A 285 104.54 133.56 -67.40
CA ALA A 285 105.34 134.81 -67.36
C ALA A 285 106.69 134.78 -66.60
N LEU A 286 107.08 133.69 -65.91
CA LEU A 286 108.30 133.69 -65.08
C LEU A 286 109.25 132.52 -65.37
N ARG A 287 109.60 132.32 -66.65
CA ARG A 287 110.61 131.33 -67.10
C ARG A 287 111.88 131.92 -67.69
N LYS A 288 112.22 133.19 -67.40
CA LYS A 288 113.41 133.84 -67.99
C LYS A 288 114.52 134.30 -67.03
N GLU A 289 114.33 134.30 -65.72
CA GLU A 289 115.39 134.67 -64.76
C GLU A 289 116.16 133.45 -64.16
N LEU A 290 115.84 132.23 -64.63
CA LEU A 290 116.39 130.97 -64.11
C LEU A 290 117.80 130.60 -64.63
N ARG A 291 118.49 131.43 -65.44
CA ARG A 291 119.72 130.96 -66.12
C ARG A 291 121.04 131.63 -65.74
N GLU A 292 121.06 132.65 -64.87
CA GLU A 292 122.33 133.40 -64.63
C GLU A 292 123.01 133.21 -63.27
N ALA A 293 122.35 132.78 -62.19
CA ALA A 293 123.06 132.50 -60.92
C ALA A 293 123.24 131.00 -60.61
N GLN A 294 122.91 130.11 -61.57
CA GLN A 294 123.18 128.67 -61.53
C GLN A 294 124.68 128.30 -61.45
N ARG A 295 125.59 129.29 -61.42
CA ARG A 295 127.04 129.10 -61.30
C ARG A 295 127.56 129.19 -59.85
N GLU A 296 126.80 129.77 -58.92
CA GLU A 296 127.19 129.84 -57.49
C GLU A 296 126.72 128.59 -56.69
N LEU A 297 125.71 127.86 -57.20
CA LEU A 297 125.15 126.62 -56.62
C LEU A 297 126.07 125.38 -56.76
N ALA A 298 127.10 125.42 -57.62
CA ALA A 298 127.95 124.27 -57.90
C ALA A 298 128.94 123.94 -56.76
N ALA A 299 129.30 124.92 -55.92
CA ALA A 299 130.17 124.72 -54.76
C ALA A 299 129.42 124.11 -53.56
N GLU A 300 128.14 124.45 -53.38
CA GLU A 300 127.25 123.91 -52.34
C GLU A 300 126.78 122.47 -52.62
N LYS A 301 126.84 122.04 -53.89
CA LYS A 301 126.37 120.70 -54.34
C LYS A 301 127.20 119.55 -53.76
N ARG A 302 128.52 119.74 -53.59
CA ARG A 302 129.42 118.68 -53.10
C ARG A 302 129.19 118.33 -51.62
N SER A 303 128.78 119.30 -50.79
CA SER A 303 128.46 119.07 -49.37
C SER A 303 127.10 118.36 -49.17
N ARG A 304 126.13 118.57 -50.06
CA ARG A 304 124.81 117.89 -50.01
C ARG A 304 124.85 116.43 -50.48
N GLU A 305 125.81 116.04 -51.32
CA GLU A 305 125.92 114.67 -51.85
C GLU A 305 126.39 113.63 -50.80
N GLU A 306 127.12 114.04 -49.77
CA GLU A 306 127.51 113.13 -48.67
C GLU A 306 126.33 112.85 -47.72
N GLN A 307 125.49 113.85 -47.44
CA GLN A 307 124.28 113.69 -46.61
C GLN A 307 123.19 112.83 -47.29
N LEU A 308 123.13 112.81 -48.63
CA LEU A 308 122.20 111.95 -49.38
C LEU A 308 122.55 110.47 -49.27
N ARG A 309 123.84 110.11 -49.22
CA ARG A 309 124.28 108.70 -49.12
C ARG A 309 123.94 108.06 -47.78
N GLU A 310 123.88 108.83 -46.71
CA GLU A 310 123.44 108.33 -45.40
C GLU A 310 121.93 108.07 -45.38
N ARG A 311 121.12 109.00 -45.92
CA ARG A 311 119.66 108.82 -46.02
C ARG A 311 119.24 107.68 -46.94
N GLU A 312 120.00 107.39 -48.00
CA GLU A 312 119.72 106.25 -48.88
C GLU A 312 119.89 104.90 -48.16
N ARG A 313 120.86 104.79 -47.24
CA ARG A 313 121.06 103.55 -46.45
C ARG A 313 119.93 103.33 -45.45
N GLU A 314 119.46 104.39 -44.80
CA GLU A 314 118.31 104.34 -43.88
C GLU A 314 117.01 103.96 -44.60
N LEU A 315 116.77 104.52 -45.79
CA LEU A 315 115.60 104.19 -46.61
C LEU A 315 115.63 102.75 -47.15
N ALA A 316 116.82 102.18 -47.40
CA ALA A 316 116.95 100.78 -47.79
C ALA A 316 116.63 99.82 -46.64
N ALA A 317 117.06 100.13 -45.41
CA ALA A 317 116.75 99.34 -44.23
C ALA A 317 115.24 99.33 -43.92
N LEU A 318 114.59 100.50 -43.95
CA LEU A 318 113.14 100.62 -43.73
C LEU A 318 112.29 99.92 -44.81
N LYS A 319 112.77 99.84 -46.05
CA LYS A 319 112.09 99.07 -47.11
C LYS A 319 112.21 97.56 -46.91
N GLY A 320 113.28 97.09 -46.27
CA GLY A 320 113.46 95.68 -45.90
C GLY A 320 112.45 95.24 -44.85
N THR A 321 112.36 95.98 -43.75
CA THR A 321 111.42 95.67 -42.65
C THR A 321 109.96 95.72 -43.09
N MET A 322 109.57 96.70 -43.90
CA MET A 322 108.20 96.79 -44.44
C MET A 322 107.84 95.62 -45.37
N ARG A 323 108.82 95.05 -46.10
CA ARG A 323 108.57 93.85 -46.94
C ARG A 323 108.41 92.59 -46.10
N GLU A 324 109.20 92.45 -45.05
CA GLU A 324 109.10 91.32 -44.12
C GLU A 324 107.74 91.33 -43.40
N GLU A 325 107.28 92.48 -42.90
CA GLU A 325 105.94 92.60 -42.29
C GLU A 325 104.79 92.33 -43.28
N ALA A 326 104.91 92.80 -44.53
CA ALA A 326 103.92 92.50 -45.56
C ALA A 326 103.84 90.99 -45.86
N SER A 327 105.00 90.33 -45.98
CA SER A 327 105.05 88.88 -46.20
C SER A 327 104.52 88.07 -45.01
N SER A 328 104.70 88.56 -43.77
CA SER A 328 104.14 87.95 -42.57
C SER A 328 102.60 88.04 -42.57
N ARG A 329 102.06 89.22 -42.88
CA ARG A 329 100.60 89.43 -42.96
C ARG A 329 99.95 88.63 -44.10
N ASP A 330 100.60 88.55 -45.26
CA ASP A 330 100.12 87.71 -46.36
C ASP A 330 100.11 86.23 -45.97
N GLY A 331 101.14 85.77 -45.25
CA GLY A 331 101.20 84.41 -44.70
C GLY A 331 100.10 84.11 -43.67
N GLU A 332 99.71 85.08 -42.84
CA GLU A 332 98.59 84.97 -41.89
C GLU A 332 97.23 84.96 -42.60
N LEU A 333 97.02 85.81 -43.61
CA LEU A 333 95.78 85.84 -44.39
C LEU A 333 95.55 84.51 -45.15
N GLU A 334 96.60 83.90 -45.68
CA GLU A 334 96.51 82.59 -46.32
C GLU A 334 96.24 81.44 -45.34
N ARG A 335 96.61 81.58 -44.07
CA ARG A 335 96.18 80.63 -43.02
C ARG A 335 94.71 80.81 -42.70
N TYR A 336 94.26 82.05 -42.47
CA TYR A 336 92.84 82.32 -42.21
C TYR A 336 91.94 81.91 -43.36
N ARG A 337 92.36 82.05 -44.63
CA ARG A 337 91.61 81.54 -45.79
C ARG A 337 91.44 80.03 -45.76
N ARG A 338 92.50 79.29 -45.45
CA ARG A 338 92.46 77.82 -45.33
C ARG A 338 91.56 77.39 -44.18
N ASP A 339 91.66 78.05 -43.02
CA ASP A 339 90.81 77.75 -41.88
C ASP A 339 89.32 78.06 -42.18
N LEU A 340 89.03 79.15 -42.90
CA LEU A 340 87.66 79.47 -43.31
C LEU A 340 87.08 78.44 -44.29
N GLN A 341 87.91 77.95 -45.23
CA GLN A 341 87.50 76.90 -46.17
C GLN A 341 87.22 75.58 -45.45
N GLN A 342 88.08 75.19 -44.51
CA GLN A 342 87.86 73.98 -43.69
C GLN A 342 86.56 74.09 -42.87
N LEU A 343 86.32 75.24 -42.22
CA LEU A 343 85.08 75.46 -41.47
C LEU A 343 83.83 75.46 -42.37
N GLN A 344 83.94 75.90 -43.62
CA GLN A 344 82.86 75.83 -44.61
C GLN A 344 82.57 74.38 -45.03
N GLU A 345 83.61 73.59 -45.31
CA GLU A 345 83.49 72.17 -45.61
C GLU A 345 82.87 71.39 -44.45
N GLU A 346 83.35 71.60 -43.22
CA GLU A 346 82.79 71.00 -42.01
C GLU A 346 81.32 71.40 -41.78
N ARG A 347 80.97 72.67 -42.03
CA ARG A 347 79.58 73.13 -41.94
C ARG A 347 78.71 72.45 -42.99
N ASP A 348 79.17 72.35 -44.23
CA ASP A 348 78.40 71.75 -45.31
C ASP A 348 78.23 70.24 -45.09
N GLU A 349 79.26 69.55 -44.60
CA GLU A 349 79.16 68.15 -44.15
C GLU A 349 78.17 67.98 -42.99
N ALA A 350 78.21 68.86 -41.99
CA ALA A 350 77.26 68.85 -40.89
C ALA A 350 75.82 69.11 -41.36
N THR A 351 75.60 69.99 -42.35
CA THR A 351 74.26 70.20 -42.91
C THR A 351 73.75 68.98 -43.69
N LYS A 352 74.61 68.29 -44.44
CA LYS A 352 74.25 67.04 -45.13
C LYS A 352 73.93 65.92 -44.15
N ALA A 353 74.72 65.78 -43.08
CA ALA A 353 74.46 64.82 -42.01
C ALA A 353 73.15 65.13 -41.25
N LYS A 354 72.84 66.42 -41.03
CA LYS A 354 71.58 66.84 -40.44
C LYS A 354 70.39 66.46 -41.33
N ALA A 355 70.47 66.74 -42.63
CA ALA A 355 69.40 66.40 -43.58
C ALA A 355 69.15 64.88 -43.68
N SER A 356 70.21 64.06 -43.66
CA SER A 356 70.05 62.61 -43.66
C SER A 356 69.46 62.08 -42.35
N LEU A 357 69.81 62.65 -41.20
CA LEU A 357 69.21 62.32 -39.91
C LEU A 357 67.74 62.76 -39.81
N GLU A 358 67.38 63.92 -40.36
CA GLU A 358 65.98 64.37 -40.44
C GLU A 358 65.15 63.43 -41.30
N SER A 359 65.64 63.04 -42.48
CA SER A 359 64.96 62.06 -43.34
C SER A 359 64.83 60.67 -42.67
N ALA A 360 65.87 60.20 -41.97
CA ALA A 360 65.82 58.95 -41.22
C ALA A 360 64.83 59.02 -40.03
N ARG A 361 64.76 60.18 -39.37
CA ARG A 361 63.80 60.43 -38.28
C ARG A 361 62.36 60.43 -38.80
N GLU A 362 62.09 61.08 -39.93
CA GLU A 362 60.77 61.09 -40.57
C GLU A 362 60.34 59.68 -40.99
N ALA A 363 61.26 58.89 -41.58
CA ALA A 363 60.99 57.50 -41.93
C ALA A 363 60.70 56.63 -40.70
N SER A 364 61.45 56.82 -39.60
CA SER A 364 61.22 56.13 -38.34
C SER A 364 59.88 56.54 -37.69
N GLU A 365 59.51 57.81 -37.79
CA GLU A 365 58.23 58.32 -37.27
C GLU A 365 57.04 57.79 -38.07
N GLN A 366 57.17 57.68 -39.40
CA GLN A 366 56.17 57.04 -40.25
C GLN A 366 56.03 55.55 -39.94
N ALA A 367 57.15 54.82 -39.81
CA ALA A 367 57.14 53.42 -39.41
C ALA A 367 56.48 53.23 -38.03
N ARG A 368 56.79 54.10 -37.06
CA ARG A 368 56.15 54.09 -35.74
C ARG A 368 54.64 54.32 -35.83
N LYS A 369 54.17 55.28 -36.63
CA LYS A 369 52.73 55.52 -36.85
C LYS A 369 52.02 54.30 -37.44
N THR A 370 52.65 53.60 -38.38
CA THR A 370 52.08 52.36 -38.96
C THR A 370 52.01 51.20 -37.97
N VAL A 371 52.98 51.09 -37.06
CA VAL A 371 52.95 50.09 -35.99
C VAL A 371 51.92 50.46 -34.92
N GLU A 372 51.78 51.74 -34.60
CA GLU A 372 50.73 52.21 -33.67
C GLU A 372 49.32 51.99 -34.24
N SER A 373 49.11 52.17 -35.55
CA SER A 373 47.82 51.86 -36.18
C SER A 373 47.52 50.37 -36.21
N SER A 374 48.49 49.52 -36.55
CA SER A 374 48.28 48.07 -36.55
C SER A 374 48.09 47.50 -35.14
N LEU A 375 48.74 48.08 -34.13
CA LEU A 375 48.52 47.73 -32.73
C LEU A 375 47.10 48.10 -32.28
N ARG A 376 46.58 49.28 -32.65
CA ARG A 376 45.20 49.66 -32.36
C ARG A 376 44.19 48.73 -33.03
N GLU A 377 44.39 48.41 -34.31
CA GLU A 377 43.53 47.45 -35.02
C GLU A 377 43.54 46.07 -34.36
N ALA A 378 44.70 45.59 -33.90
CA ALA A 378 44.81 44.34 -33.16
C ALA A 378 44.14 44.40 -31.77
N GLN A 379 44.19 45.56 -31.10
CA GLN A 379 43.49 45.80 -29.83
C GLN A 379 41.97 45.77 -30.03
N ASP A 380 41.46 46.48 -31.02
CA ASP A 380 40.03 46.51 -31.35
C ASP A 380 39.51 45.10 -31.71
N GLN A 381 40.29 44.33 -32.48
CA GLN A 381 39.99 42.93 -32.78
C GLN A 381 39.99 42.06 -31.53
N ASN A 382 40.90 42.27 -30.58
CA ASN A 382 40.92 41.54 -29.32
C ASN A 382 39.69 41.85 -28.48
N ASP A 383 39.30 43.12 -28.39
CA ASP A 383 38.12 43.57 -27.66
C ASP A 383 36.82 43.06 -28.31
N ASP A 384 36.74 42.98 -29.64
CA ASP A 384 35.64 42.33 -30.36
C ASP A 384 35.55 40.83 -30.04
N LEU A 385 36.69 40.14 -30.02
CA LEU A 385 36.74 38.72 -29.66
C LEU A 385 36.34 38.51 -28.20
N ARG A 386 36.80 39.36 -27.28
CA ARG A 386 36.38 39.32 -25.87
C ARG A 386 34.88 39.53 -25.72
N ARG A 387 34.30 40.50 -26.42
CA ARG A 387 32.84 40.72 -26.45
C ARG A 387 32.09 39.51 -26.99
N LYS A 388 32.59 38.87 -28.05
CA LYS A 388 32.01 37.62 -28.59
C LYS A 388 32.10 36.46 -27.61
N ILE A 389 33.24 36.30 -26.92
CA ILE A 389 33.43 35.28 -25.89
C ILE A 389 32.43 35.49 -24.75
N LEU A 390 32.32 36.71 -24.21
CA LEU A 390 31.32 37.07 -23.18
C LEU A 390 29.88 36.80 -23.66
N GLY A 391 29.58 37.11 -24.93
CA GLY A 391 28.29 36.78 -25.54
C GLY A 391 28.01 35.28 -25.62
N MET A 392 29.00 34.47 -25.97
CA MET A 392 28.88 33.01 -25.98
C MET A 392 28.79 32.43 -24.56
N GLU A 393 29.54 32.95 -23.60
CA GLU A 393 29.48 32.54 -22.19
C GLU A 393 28.11 32.83 -21.56
N THR A 394 27.52 33.98 -21.88
CA THR A 394 26.16 34.32 -21.42
C THR A 394 25.12 33.38 -22.03
N GLN A 395 25.22 33.07 -23.33
CA GLN A 395 24.37 32.08 -23.97
C GLN A 395 24.53 30.67 -23.38
N LEU A 396 25.77 30.24 -23.10
CA LEU A 396 26.02 28.95 -22.44
C LEU A 396 25.35 28.89 -21.06
N LYS A 397 25.48 29.95 -20.25
CA LYS A 397 24.80 30.04 -18.96
C LYS A 397 23.27 30.02 -19.07
N GLU A 398 22.72 30.62 -20.12
CA GLU A 398 21.28 30.54 -20.40
C GLU A 398 20.86 29.11 -20.76
N TYR A 399 21.63 28.40 -21.59
CA TYR A 399 21.37 27.00 -21.91
C TYR A 399 21.54 26.07 -20.70
N GLU A 400 22.54 26.31 -19.84
CA GLU A 400 22.72 25.59 -18.57
C GLU A 400 21.51 25.77 -17.66
N ARG A 401 21.05 27.01 -17.45
CA ARG A 401 19.83 27.30 -16.67
C ARG A 401 18.59 26.64 -17.24
N LEU A 402 18.44 26.64 -18.58
CA LEU A 402 17.36 25.91 -19.23
C LEU A 402 17.48 24.41 -18.96
N GLY A 403 18.69 23.84 -19.04
CA GLY A 403 18.98 22.46 -18.68
C GLY A 403 18.58 22.12 -17.25
N GLU A 404 19.02 22.91 -16.27
CA GLU A 404 18.65 22.76 -14.85
C GLU A 404 17.12 22.81 -14.64
N ASN A 405 16.43 23.74 -15.32
CA ASN A 405 14.97 23.85 -15.26
C ASN A 405 14.27 22.62 -15.86
N TRP A 406 14.80 22.08 -16.96
CA TRP A 406 14.29 20.85 -17.57
C TRP A 406 14.55 19.63 -16.69
N GLU A 407 15.74 19.51 -16.09
CA GLU A 407 16.08 18.45 -15.15
C GLU A 407 15.21 18.51 -13.88
N GLY A 408 14.98 19.71 -13.33
CA GLY A 408 14.07 19.93 -12.22
C GLY A 408 12.63 19.56 -12.55
N SER A 409 12.16 19.91 -13.75
CA SER A 409 10.82 19.51 -14.24
C SER A 409 10.73 17.99 -14.45
N GLN A 410 11.77 17.37 -14.99
CA GLN A 410 11.86 15.93 -15.18
C GLN A 410 11.88 15.19 -13.84
N ALA A 411 12.59 15.70 -12.83
CA ALA A 411 12.62 15.14 -11.49
C ALA A 411 11.23 15.20 -10.82
N ARG A 412 10.52 16.33 -10.91
CA ARG A 412 9.15 16.47 -10.41
C ARG A 412 8.17 15.52 -11.11
N LEU A 413 8.31 15.34 -12.43
CA LEU A 413 7.49 14.38 -13.18
C LEU A 413 7.80 12.93 -12.78
N LYS A 414 9.08 12.57 -12.61
CA LYS A 414 9.49 11.24 -12.13
C LYS A 414 8.92 10.99 -10.74
N GLU A 415 9.01 11.94 -9.81
CA GLU A 415 8.43 11.83 -8.48
C GLU A 415 6.91 11.64 -8.54
N LYS A 416 6.22 12.41 -9.40
CA LYS A 416 4.78 12.26 -9.62
C LYS A 416 4.42 10.89 -10.18
N VAL A 417 5.20 10.36 -11.13
CA VAL A 417 5.01 9.00 -11.66
C VAL A 417 5.20 7.97 -10.54
N THR A 418 6.26 8.07 -9.73
CA THR A 418 6.49 7.13 -8.62
C THR A 418 5.38 7.18 -7.57
N LYS A 419 4.81 8.37 -7.28
CA LYS A 419 3.66 8.51 -6.38
C LYS A 419 2.42 7.85 -6.97
N LEU A 420 2.11 8.12 -8.24
CA LEU A 420 0.97 7.49 -8.92
C LEU A 420 1.13 5.96 -9.05
N GLU A 421 2.35 5.46 -9.24
CA GLU A 421 2.63 4.02 -9.24
C GLU A 421 2.44 3.39 -7.86
N ALA A 422 2.82 4.10 -6.78
CA ALA A 422 2.57 3.65 -5.41
C ALA A 422 1.07 3.64 -5.09
N GLU A 423 0.34 4.70 -5.45
CA GLU A 423 -1.12 4.76 -5.33
C GLU A 423 -1.80 3.64 -6.13
N ARG A 424 -1.33 3.37 -7.36
CA ARG A 424 -1.84 2.27 -8.19
C ARG A 424 -1.64 0.92 -7.53
N ARG A 425 -0.43 0.64 -7.00
CA ARG A 425 -0.14 -0.61 -6.27
C ARG A 425 -1.02 -0.76 -5.04
N GLN A 426 -1.20 0.31 -4.27
CA GLN A 426 -2.09 0.30 -3.11
C GLN A 426 -3.55 -0.01 -3.49
N VAL A 427 -4.04 0.55 -4.60
CA VAL A 427 -5.37 0.24 -5.12
C VAL A 427 -5.46 -1.21 -5.61
N GLU A 428 -4.45 -1.69 -6.33
CA GLU A 428 -4.36 -3.10 -6.79
C GLU A 428 -4.38 -4.08 -5.61
N GLU A 429 -3.63 -3.79 -4.54
CA GLU A 429 -3.63 -4.58 -3.30
C GLU A 429 -5.01 -4.55 -2.63
N SER A 430 -5.61 -3.37 -2.46
CA SER A 430 -6.95 -3.24 -1.87
C SER A 430 -8.03 -3.96 -2.68
N LEU A 431 -7.90 -3.98 -4.01
CA LEU A 431 -8.78 -4.73 -4.90
C LEU A 431 -8.55 -6.23 -4.76
N GLY A 432 -7.29 -6.67 -4.66
CA GLY A 432 -6.93 -8.06 -4.38
C GLY A 432 -7.58 -8.55 -3.10
N GLU A 433 -7.40 -7.83 -1.99
CA GLU A 433 -8.04 -8.18 -0.71
C GLU A 433 -9.58 -8.16 -0.80
N ALA A 434 -10.17 -7.22 -1.55
CA ALA A 434 -11.62 -7.20 -1.76
C ALA A 434 -12.11 -8.43 -2.54
N THR A 435 -11.36 -8.87 -3.56
CA THR A 435 -11.68 -10.09 -4.32
C THR A 435 -11.51 -11.36 -3.47
N GLU A 436 -10.51 -11.42 -2.60
CA GLU A 436 -10.34 -12.52 -1.65
C GLU A 436 -11.52 -12.59 -0.67
N ARG A 437 -11.90 -11.45 -0.08
CA ARG A 437 -13.10 -11.35 0.79
C ARG A 437 -14.37 -11.77 0.05
N GLU A 438 -14.53 -11.40 -1.22
CA GLU A 438 -15.66 -11.83 -2.05
C GLU A 438 -15.66 -13.35 -2.27
N GLN A 439 -14.49 -13.94 -2.55
CA GLN A 439 -14.35 -15.40 -2.70
C GLN A 439 -14.66 -16.13 -1.39
N GLU A 440 -14.20 -15.64 -0.25
CA GLU A 440 -14.53 -16.19 1.07
C GLU A 440 -16.04 -16.13 1.34
N LEU A 441 -16.69 -15.00 1.05
CA LEU A 441 -18.13 -14.86 1.17
C LEU A 441 -18.89 -15.80 0.22
N LEU A 442 -18.40 -16.01 -1.00
CA LEU A 442 -18.98 -16.98 -1.93
C LEU A 442 -18.83 -18.43 -1.43
N MET A 443 -17.69 -18.78 -0.84
CA MET A 443 -17.47 -20.10 -0.24
C MET A 443 -18.36 -20.30 0.99
N ALA A 444 -18.48 -19.30 1.86
CA ALA A 444 -19.39 -19.31 2.99
C ALA A 444 -20.86 -19.43 2.53
N LYS A 445 -21.26 -18.69 1.49
CA LYS A 445 -22.59 -18.79 0.88
C LYS A 445 -22.88 -20.20 0.38
N ARG A 446 -21.97 -20.80 -0.39
CA ARG A 446 -22.11 -22.19 -0.87
C ARG A 446 -22.24 -23.19 0.28
N SER A 447 -21.47 -23.00 1.35
CA SER A 447 -21.58 -23.85 2.57
C SER A 447 -22.92 -23.67 3.28
N LEU A 448 -23.46 -22.45 3.34
CA LEU A 448 -24.78 -22.22 3.92
C LEU A 448 -25.90 -22.80 3.04
N GLU A 449 -25.77 -22.71 1.72
CA GLU A 449 -26.70 -23.33 0.76
C GLU A 449 -26.71 -24.85 0.91
N THR A 450 -25.55 -25.52 1.01
CA THR A 450 -25.51 -26.97 1.23
C THR A 450 -26.13 -27.36 2.57
N ARG A 451 -25.85 -26.62 3.65
CA ARG A 451 -26.49 -26.86 4.96
C ARG A 451 -28.00 -26.63 4.93
N LEU A 452 -28.47 -25.65 4.17
CA LEU A 452 -29.89 -25.41 3.97
C LEU A 452 -30.56 -26.57 3.22
N GLU A 453 -29.93 -27.05 2.14
CA GLU A 453 -30.43 -28.21 1.41
C GLU A 453 -30.46 -29.47 2.27
N GLU A 454 -29.42 -29.71 3.09
CA GLU A 454 -29.39 -30.81 4.05
C GLU A 454 -30.51 -30.70 5.09
N ALA A 455 -30.74 -29.49 5.63
CA ALA A 455 -31.85 -29.23 6.55
C ALA A 455 -33.22 -29.44 5.87
N GLN A 456 -33.38 -29.03 4.61
CA GLN A 456 -34.59 -29.27 3.83
C GLN A 456 -34.81 -30.77 3.56
N ARG A 457 -33.77 -31.52 3.20
CA ARG A 457 -33.83 -32.98 3.07
C ARG A 457 -34.19 -33.63 4.40
N GLY A 458 -33.64 -33.16 5.51
CA GLY A 458 -33.97 -33.61 6.86
C GLY A 458 -35.44 -33.36 7.21
N LEU A 459 -35.95 -32.17 6.94
CA LEU A 459 -37.37 -31.84 7.13
C LEU A 459 -38.29 -32.69 6.26
N ALA A 460 -37.91 -32.97 5.01
CA ALA A 460 -38.69 -33.85 4.14
C ALA A 460 -38.76 -35.29 4.68
N ARG A 461 -37.64 -35.83 5.20
CA ARG A 461 -37.61 -37.15 5.86
C ARG A 461 -38.49 -37.17 7.10
N LEU A 462 -38.36 -36.18 7.98
CA LEU A 462 -39.21 -36.05 9.17
C LEU A 462 -40.71 -35.94 8.82
N ALA A 463 -41.04 -35.20 7.76
CA ALA A 463 -42.42 -35.11 7.28
C ALA A 463 -42.94 -36.45 6.77
N GLN A 464 -42.10 -37.23 6.08
CA GLN A 464 -42.44 -38.58 5.63
C GLN A 464 -42.62 -39.54 6.82
N GLU A 465 -41.70 -39.54 7.79
CA GLU A 465 -41.81 -40.35 9.02
C GLU A 465 -43.08 -40.00 9.79
N HIS A 466 -43.43 -38.72 9.89
CA HIS A 466 -44.68 -38.29 10.52
C HIS A 466 -45.92 -38.77 9.76
N GLN A 467 -45.89 -38.79 8.43
CA GLN A 467 -46.99 -39.34 7.61
C GLN A 467 -47.12 -40.85 7.80
N GLU A 468 -46.02 -41.59 7.81
CA GLU A 468 -45.99 -43.03 8.06
C GLU A 468 -46.49 -43.38 9.46
N LEU A 469 -46.05 -42.65 10.49
CA LEU A 469 -46.55 -42.79 11.87
C LEU A 469 -48.04 -42.44 11.97
N SER A 470 -48.49 -41.38 11.29
CA SER A 470 -49.91 -41.02 11.25
C SER A 470 -50.76 -42.10 10.56
N ALA A 471 -50.25 -42.70 9.48
CA ALA A 471 -50.92 -43.80 8.79
C ALA A 471 -50.99 -45.05 9.69
N SER A 472 -49.88 -45.43 10.32
CA SER A 472 -49.83 -46.54 11.28
C SER A 472 -50.78 -46.33 12.47
N TYR A 473 -50.84 -45.11 13.02
CA TYR A 473 -51.78 -44.76 14.07
C TYR A 473 -53.24 -44.89 13.63
N GLN A 474 -53.57 -44.48 12.38
CA GLN A 474 -54.91 -44.68 11.83
C GLN A 474 -55.23 -46.16 11.62
N GLU A 475 -54.27 -46.96 11.18
CA GLU A 475 -54.38 -48.42 11.06
C GLU A 475 -54.70 -49.06 12.42
N GLU A 476 -53.95 -48.69 13.47
CA GLU A 476 -54.17 -49.13 14.84
C GLU A 476 -55.54 -48.69 15.38
N GLN A 477 -55.98 -47.47 15.08
CA GLN A 477 -57.34 -47.04 15.44
C GLN A 477 -58.41 -47.87 14.74
N ARG A 478 -58.23 -48.20 13.44
CA ARG A 478 -59.14 -49.09 12.71
C ARG A 478 -59.15 -50.50 13.30
N GLN A 479 -57.99 -51.04 13.64
CA GLN A 479 -57.86 -52.34 14.31
C GLN A 479 -58.54 -52.33 15.69
N LYS A 480 -58.32 -51.30 16.48
CA LYS A 480 -58.98 -51.11 17.78
C LYS A 480 -60.50 -51.03 17.65
N GLU A 481 -61.01 -50.32 16.64
CA GLU A 481 -62.46 -50.30 16.36
C GLU A 481 -62.99 -51.66 15.92
N GLN A 482 -62.27 -52.40 15.08
CA GLN A 482 -62.62 -53.76 14.68
C GLN A 482 -62.66 -54.70 15.90
N LEU A 483 -61.67 -54.63 16.78
CA LEU A 483 -61.63 -55.40 18.03
C LEU A 483 -62.78 -55.02 18.97
N LYS A 484 -63.16 -53.73 19.04
CA LYS A 484 -64.35 -53.30 19.79
C LYS A 484 -65.63 -53.91 19.23
N ARG A 485 -65.80 -53.93 17.90
CA ARG A 485 -66.97 -54.55 17.24
C ARG A 485 -67.02 -56.06 17.50
N ALA A 486 -65.89 -56.76 17.32
CA ALA A 486 -65.80 -58.20 17.61
C ALA A 486 -66.08 -58.50 19.09
N LYS A 487 -65.59 -57.66 20.02
CA LYS A 487 -65.89 -57.78 21.44
C LYS A 487 -67.39 -57.63 21.72
N SER A 488 -68.06 -56.64 21.13
CA SER A 488 -69.52 -56.49 21.30
C SER A 488 -70.31 -57.67 20.75
N GLU A 489 -69.90 -58.23 19.60
CA GLU A 489 -70.53 -59.44 19.03
C GLU A 489 -70.35 -60.66 19.94
N LEU A 490 -69.15 -60.86 20.51
CA LEU A 490 -68.90 -61.93 21.48
C LEU A 490 -69.69 -61.74 22.77
N GLU A 491 -69.84 -60.50 23.25
CA GLU A 491 -70.69 -60.19 24.40
C GLU A 491 -72.18 -60.46 24.12
N GLU A 492 -72.65 -60.18 22.90
CA GLU A 492 -74.01 -60.52 22.47
C GLU A 492 -74.22 -62.03 22.34
N GLN A 493 -73.28 -62.76 21.75
CA GLN A 493 -73.29 -64.23 21.71
C GLN A 493 -73.31 -64.82 23.12
N LYS A 494 -72.50 -64.28 24.04
CA LYS A 494 -72.51 -64.68 25.44
C LYS A 494 -73.88 -64.44 26.08
N ARG A 495 -74.50 -63.27 25.89
CA ARG A 495 -75.86 -62.98 26.39
C ARG A 495 -76.90 -63.93 25.81
N LEU A 496 -76.78 -64.32 24.54
CA LEU A 496 -77.67 -65.30 23.92
C LEU A 496 -77.48 -66.69 24.55
N LEU A 497 -76.23 -67.12 24.77
CA LEU A 497 -75.92 -68.37 25.45
C LEU A 497 -76.44 -68.36 26.89
N ASP A 498 -76.22 -67.29 27.65
CA ASP A 498 -76.74 -67.12 29.01
C ASP A 498 -78.27 -67.22 29.05
N ARG A 499 -78.99 -66.66 28.06
CA ARG A 499 -80.45 -66.84 27.95
C ARG A 499 -80.85 -68.28 27.61
N THR A 500 -80.06 -69.01 26.83
CA THR A 500 -80.34 -70.43 26.52
C THR A 500 -80.06 -71.33 27.72
N THR A 501 -79.00 -71.07 28.48
CA THR A 501 -78.69 -71.81 29.71
C THR A 501 -79.74 -71.54 30.78
N GLU A 502 -80.21 -70.29 30.92
CA GLU A 502 -81.34 -69.96 31.80
C GLU A 502 -82.63 -70.70 31.41
N LYS A 503 -82.93 -70.84 30.11
CA LYS A 503 -84.11 -71.62 29.65
C LYS A 503 -83.98 -73.10 29.98
N LEU A 504 -82.82 -73.71 29.68
CA LEU A 504 -82.54 -75.11 30.00
C LEU A 504 -82.57 -75.37 31.51
N ASN A 505 -82.05 -74.44 32.32
CA ASN A 505 -82.14 -74.53 33.78
C ASN A 505 -83.59 -74.46 34.27
N LYS A 506 -84.45 -73.60 33.70
CA LYS A 506 -85.88 -73.56 34.04
C LYS A 506 -86.62 -74.84 33.64
N GLU A 507 -86.30 -75.42 32.49
CA GLU A 507 -86.85 -76.71 32.06
C GLU A 507 -86.40 -77.85 32.98
N LEU A 508 -85.12 -77.85 33.41
CA LEU A 508 -84.60 -78.80 34.40
C LEU A 508 -85.28 -78.63 35.77
N GLU A 509 -85.45 -77.40 36.24
CA GLU A 509 -86.16 -77.09 37.49
C GLU A 509 -87.60 -77.61 37.45
N GLN A 510 -88.34 -77.35 36.37
CA GLN A 510 -89.70 -77.88 36.18
C GLN A 510 -89.74 -79.41 36.19
N MET A 511 -88.84 -80.09 35.48
CA MET A 511 -88.75 -81.56 35.49
C MET A 511 -88.43 -82.11 36.89
N THR A 512 -87.60 -81.39 37.66
CA THR A 512 -87.32 -81.78 39.05
C THR A 512 -88.53 -81.55 39.97
N GLU A 513 -89.31 -80.48 39.78
CA GLU A 513 -90.54 -80.24 40.55
C GLU A 513 -91.63 -81.27 40.24
N GLU A 514 -91.79 -81.66 38.98
CA GLU A 514 -92.70 -82.74 38.57
C GLU A 514 -92.28 -84.09 39.19
N SER A 515 -90.98 -84.40 39.21
CA SER A 515 -90.44 -85.58 39.90
C SER A 515 -90.63 -85.54 41.42
N HIS A 516 -90.43 -84.38 42.06
CA HIS A 516 -90.65 -84.21 43.50
C HIS A 516 -92.13 -84.33 43.89
N SER A 517 -93.04 -83.81 43.06
CA SER A 517 -94.49 -83.90 43.29
C SER A 517 -95.01 -85.35 43.20
N SER A 518 -94.48 -86.15 42.27
CA SER A 518 -94.82 -87.58 42.16
C SER A 518 -94.23 -88.43 43.31
N LEU A 519 -93.02 -88.09 43.79
CA LEU A 519 -92.43 -88.72 44.98
C LEU A 519 -93.16 -88.37 46.29
N ALA A 520 -93.73 -87.16 46.39
CA ALA A 520 -94.52 -86.75 47.56
C ALA A 520 -95.86 -87.51 47.66
N ALA A 521 -96.52 -87.77 46.53
CA ALA A 521 -97.75 -88.56 46.46
C ALA A 521 -97.55 -90.03 46.90
N LEU A 522 -96.39 -90.63 46.56
CA LEU A 522 -96.01 -91.99 46.97
C LEU A 522 -95.65 -92.09 48.46
N LYS A 523 -95.04 -91.05 49.05
CA LYS A 523 -94.71 -91.02 50.49
C LYS A 523 -95.96 -90.91 51.37
N SER A 524 -96.99 -90.17 50.94
CA SER A 524 -98.26 -90.04 51.69
C SER A 524 -99.02 -91.37 51.82
N GLN A 525 -98.90 -92.28 50.84
CA GLN A 525 -99.54 -93.59 50.87
C GLN A 525 -98.78 -94.63 51.73
N LEU A 526 -97.51 -94.38 52.06
CA LEU A 526 -96.65 -95.31 52.82
C LEU A 526 -96.73 -95.08 54.34
N GLU A 527 -96.99 -93.85 54.79
CA GLU A 527 -97.10 -93.50 56.22
C GLU A 527 -98.45 -93.95 56.83
N GLU A 528 -99.54 -93.95 56.05
CA GLU A 528 -100.86 -94.49 56.51
C GLU A 528 -100.85 -96.01 56.77
N PHE A 529 -99.91 -96.76 56.17
CA PHE A 529 -99.79 -98.22 56.34
C PHE A 529 -98.88 -98.64 57.51
N LYS A 530 -97.95 -97.77 57.95
CA LYS A 530 -96.94 -98.09 58.97
C LYS A 530 -97.42 -97.88 60.41
N GLU A 531 -98.46 -97.08 60.62
CA GLU A 531 -98.94 -96.75 61.98
C GLU A 531 -99.81 -97.86 62.61
N LYS A 532 -100.34 -98.80 61.81
CA LYS A 532 -101.11 -99.97 62.30
C LYS A 532 -100.26 -101.17 62.75
N SER A 533 -99.01 -101.31 62.28
CA SER A 533 -98.17 -102.49 62.59
C SER A 533 -97.28 -102.33 63.84
N ARG A 534 -97.36 -101.19 64.54
CA ARG A 534 -96.52 -100.85 65.70
C ARG A 534 -96.95 -101.47 67.05
N LYS A 535 -97.93 -102.38 67.10
CA LYS A 535 -98.46 -102.93 68.38
C LYS A 535 -98.28 -104.43 68.63
N GLU A 536 -97.63 -105.22 67.76
CA GLU A 536 -97.54 -106.68 67.95
C GLU A 536 -96.12 -107.30 67.95
N LEU A 537 -95.04 -106.52 67.90
CA LEU A 537 -93.67 -107.06 67.90
C LEU A 537 -92.82 -106.58 69.08
N THR A 538 -93.45 -106.47 70.25
CA THR A 538 -92.77 -106.35 71.55
C THR A 538 -92.27 -107.70 72.10
N ASP A 539 -92.53 -108.83 71.43
CA ASP A 539 -92.21 -110.18 71.94
C ASP A 539 -91.11 -110.93 71.17
N SER A 540 -90.22 -110.24 70.44
CA SER A 540 -88.97 -110.83 69.92
C SER A 540 -87.72 -110.17 70.50
N GLN A 541 -87.85 -109.74 71.75
CA GLN A 541 -86.76 -109.56 72.70
C GLN A 541 -86.14 -110.94 73.01
N LYS A 542 -84.80 -110.98 73.15
CA LYS A 542 -83.95 -112.06 73.73
C LYS A 542 -83.08 -112.92 72.81
N GLN A 543 -83.11 -112.80 71.48
CA GLN A 543 -82.25 -113.64 70.61
C GLN A 543 -81.35 -112.83 69.66
N ALA A 544 -80.53 -111.92 70.20
CA ALA A 544 -79.41 -111.31 69.45
C ALA A 544 -78.28 -110.78 70.36
N LYS A 545 -78.20 -111.28 71.62
CA LYS A 545 -77.16 -110.88 72.59
C LYS A 545 -75.84 -111.67 72.45
N ASP A 546 -75.74 -112.63 71.54
CA ASP A 546 -74.54 -113.48 71.36
C ASP A 546 -73.64 -113.12 70.17
N ARG A 547 -73.85 -111.98 69.47
CA ARG A 547 -72.96 -111.51 68.38
C ARG A 547 -72.09 -110.28 68.73
N GLY A 548 -72.19 -109.75 69.94
CA GLY A 548 -71.43 -108.57 70.36
C GLY A 548 -69.93 -108.82 70.61
N ALA A 549 -69.53 -110.06 70.89
CA ALA A 549 -68.15 -110.41 71.25
C ALA A 549 -67.16 -110.37 70.06
N GLU A 550 -67.63 -110.22 68.81
CA GLU A 550 -66.77 -110.08 67.63
C GLU A 550 -66.39 -108.62 67.30
N VAL A 551 -66.99 -107.63 67.98
CA VAL A 551 -66.74 -106.19 67.72
C VAL A 551 -65.49 -105.65 68.42
N GLU A 552 -65.03 -106.25 69.53
CA GLU A 552 -63.85 -105.77 70.29
C GLU A 552 -62.51 -106.07 69.59
N LYS A 553 -62.43 -107.05 68.68
CA LYS A 553 -61.21 -107.33 67.89
C LYS A 553 -60.98 -106.36 66.72
N MET A 554 -62.05 -105.73 66.20
CA MET A 554 -61.96 -104.74 65.12
C MET A 554 -61.53 -103.35 65.62
N GLN A 555 -61.51 -103.10 66.93
CA GLN A 555 -61.10 -101.81 67.51
C GLN A 555 -59.57 -101.65 67.64
N PHE A 556 -58.81 -102.75 67.72
CA PHE A 556 -57.34 -102.70 67.82
C PHE A 556 -56.65 -102.43 66.47
N SER A 557 -57.29 -102.75 65.33
CA SER A 557 -56.78 -102.47 63.97
C SER A 557 -57.01 -101.02 63.53
N VAL A 558 -57.96 -100.30 64.14
CA VAL A 558 -58.24 -98.88 63.85
C VAL A 558 -57.23 -97.94 64.53
N GLY A 559 -56.75 -98.27 65.74
CA GLY A 559 -55.72 -97.48 66.43
C GLY A 559 -54.38 -97.43 65.69
N ARG A 560 -53.96 -98.54 65.06
CA ARG A 560 -52.68 -98.63 64.34
C ARG A 560 -52.66 -97.83 63.03
N LEU A 561 -53.81 -97.51 62.45
CA LEU A 561 -53.94 -96.69 61.24
C LEU A 561 -54.09 -95.19 61.55
N GLN A 562 -54.43 -94.83 62.80
CA GLN A 562 -54.50 -93.43 63.24
C GLN A 562 -53.11 -92.83 63.54
N ASP A 563 -52.16 -93.62 64.06
CA ASP A 563 -50.79 -93.17 64.35
C ASP A 563 -49.96 -92.92 63.07
N GLU A 564 -50.19 -93.67 61.99
CA GLU A 564 -49.49 -93.49 60.71
C GLU A 564 -49.95 -92.21 59.98
N VAL A 565 -51.23 -91.83 60.13
CA VAL A 565 -51.78 -90.57 59.57
C VAL A 565 -51.27 -89.34 60.33
N ALA A 566 -51.07 -89.45 61.65
CA ALA A 566 -50.48 -88.37 62.44
C ALA A 566 -49.00 -88.13 62.07
N ARG A 567 -48.23 -89.21 61.83
CA ARG A 567 -46.82 -89.14 61.41
C ARG A 567 -46.63 -88.48 60.04
N LEU A 568 -47.49 -88.79 59.06
CA LEU A 568 -47.43 -88.18 57.72
C LEU A 568 -47.87 -86.71 57.69
N LYS A 569 -48.75 -86.29 58.61
CA LYS A 569 -49.14 -84.88 58.75
C LYS A 569 -48.02 -84.02 59.34
N GLN A 570 -47.28 -84.54 60.32
CA GLN A 570 -46.13 -83.84 60.91
C GLN A 570 -45.00 -83.66 59.86
N ALA A 571 -44.68 -84.72 59.10
CA ALA A 571 -43.65 -84.64 58.05
C ALA A 571 -44.01 -83.66 56.90
N LEU A 572 -45.31 -83.45 56.62
CA LEU A 572 -45.75 -82.46 55.64
C LEU A 572 -45.61 -81.02 56.16
N GLN A 573 -45.91 -80.78 57.44
CA GLN A 573 -45.74 -79.47 58.08
C GLN A 573 -44.27 -79.08 58.18
N ASP A 574 -43.40 -80.02 58.55
CA ASP A 574 -41.95 -79.77 58.62
C ASP A 574 -41.40 -79.44 57.21
N SER A 575 -41.87 -80.15 56.17
CA SER A 575 -41.50 -79.87 54.77
C SER A 575 -42.08 -78.55 54.22
N GLN A 576 -43.18 -78.04 54.80
CA GLN A 576 -43.72 -76.72 54.46
C GLN A 576 -42.91 -75.61 55.13
N ALA A 577 -42.55 -75.77 56.41
CA ALA A 577 -41.69 -74.83 57.14
C ALA A 577 -40.29 -74.71 56.51
N GLU A 578 -39.71 -75.83 56.05
CA GLU A 578 -38.44 -75.82 55.31
C GLU A 578 -38.52 -75.06 53.97
N ARG A 579 -39.66 -75.15 53.26
CA ARG A 579 -39.88 -74.38 52.02
C ARG A 579 -40.04 -72.89 52.29
N GLU A 580 -40.75 -72.51 53.34
CA GLU A 580 -40.92 -71.11 53.73
C GLU A 580 -39.58 -70.50 54.17
N SER A 581 -38.77 -71.24 54.93
CA SER A 581 -37.40 -70.83 55.28
C SER A 581 -36.51 -70.65 54.04
N ALA A 582 -36.59 -71.56 53.07
CA ALA A 582 -35.82 -71.46 51.83
C ALA A 582 -36.25 -70.29 50.92
N LEU A 583 -37.54 -69.91 50.96
CA LEU A 583 -38.04 -68.72 50.25
C LEU A 583 -37.56 -67.42 50.89
N LEU A 584 -37.56 -67.34 52.23
CA LEU A 584 -36.98 -66.22 52.97
C LEU A 584 -35.48 -66.09 52.70
N ASP A 585 -34.73 -67.19 52.72
CA ASP A 585 -33.31 -67.17 52.39
C ASP A 585 -33.06 -66.70 50.94
N LYS A 586 -33.92 -67.10 50.00
CA LYS A 586 -33.87 -66.63 48.61
C LYS A 586 -34.14 -65.12 48.51
N GLU A 587 -35.12 -64.58 49.23
CA GLU A 587 -35.42 -63.15 49.25
C GLU A 587 -34.28 -62.32 49.86
N VAL A 588 -33.68 -62.81 50.95
CA VAL A 588 -32.51 -62.17 51.57
C VAL A 588 -31.30 -62.18 50.62
N LEU A 589 -31.07 -63.28 49.90
CA LEU A 589 -30.00 -63.36 48.89
C LEU A 589 -30.26 -62.44 47.70
N LEU A 590 -31.51 -62.29 47.25
CA LEU A 590 -31.89 -61.35 46.20
C LEU A 590 -31.68 -59.89 46.63
N GLN A 591 -32.07 -59.54 47.86
CA GLN A 591 -31.82 -58.20 48.43
C GLN A 591 -30.31 -57.92 48.52
N ARG A 592 -29.50 -58.93 48.89
CA ARG A 592 -28.04 -58.79 48.97
C ARG A 592 -27.39 -58.66 47.59
N LEU A 593 -27.87 -59.39 46.58
CA LEU A 593 -27.46 -59.21 45.19
C LEU A 593 -27.78 -57.81 44.68
N HIS A 594 -28.99 -57.32 44.94
CA HIS A 594 -29.40 -55.98 44.55
C HIS A 594 -28.56 -54.88 45.19
N ASN A 595 -28.23 -55.02 46.49
CA ASN A 595 -27.33 -54.08 47.16
C ASN A 595 -25.91 -54.10 46.57
N LEU A 596 -25.39 -55.29 46.22
CA LEU A 596 -24.10 -55.42 45.55
C LEU A 596 -24.10 -54.82 44.14
N GLU A 597 -25.19 -54.95 43.38
CA GLU A 597 -25.37 -54.30 42.08
C GLU A 597 -25.34 -52.77 42.20
N GLN A 598 -26.07 -52.21 43.17
CA GLN A 598 -26.05 -50.77 43.46
C GLN A 598 -24.66 -50.27 43.90
N GLU A 599 -23.94 -51.04 44.70
CA GLU A 599 -22.55 -50.74 45.09
C GLU A 599 -21.58 -50.79 43.89
N MET A 600 -21.80 -51.70 42.94
CA MET A 600 -20.98 -51.78 41.73
C MET A 600 -21.26 -50.62 40.77
N ASP A 601 -22.51 -50.18 40.64
CA ASP A 601 -22.86 -49.04 39.80
C ASP A 601 -22.39 -47.70 40.39
N THR A 602 -22.44 -47.54 41.72
CA THR A 602 -21.84 -46.38 42.38
C THR A 602 -20.32 -46.35 42.24
N LYS A 603 -19.65 -47.53 42.33
CA LYS A 603 -18.21 -47.64 42.03
C LYS A 603 -17.89 -47.28 40.59
N LYS A 604 -18.66 -47.74 39.60
CA LYS A 604 -18.47 -47.36 38.18
C LYS A 604 -18.61 -45.85 37.97
N ARG A 605 -19.64 -45.22 38.51
CA ARG A 605 -19.81 -43.76 38.43
C ARG A 605 -18.62 -43.02 39.06
N SER A 606 -18.14 -43.48 40.23
CA SER A 606 -16.95 -42.90 40.86
C SER A 606 -15.66 -43.11 40.04
N GLN A 607 -15.55 -44.22 39.31
CA GLN A 607 -14.43 -44.52 38.44
C GLN A 607 -14.46 -43.66 37.17
N ASP A 608 -15.63 -43.43 36.58
CA ASP A 608 -15.82 -42.54 35.44
C ASP A 608 -15.50 -41.09 35.81
N ASP A 609 -15.92 -40.64 36.99
CA ASP A 609 -15.58 -39.30 37.49
C ASP A 609 -14.09 -39.14 37.76
N ARG A 610 -13.42 -40.18 38.32
CA ARG A 610 -11.95 -40.20 38.45
C ARG A 610 -11.27 -40.19 37.08
N SER A 611 -11.77 -40.94 36.09
CA SER A 611 -11.22 -40.95 34.73
C SER A 611 -11.33 -39.56 34.08
N ARG A 612 -12.45 -38.86 34.25
CA ARG A 612 -12.62 -37.47 33.80
C ARG A 612 -11.66 -36.51 34.50
N HIS A 613 -11.47 -36.66 35.81
CA HIS A 613 -10.51 -35.84 36.57
C HIS A 613 -9.07 -36.08 36.11
N VAL A 614 -8.69 -37.34 35.85
CA VAL A 614 -7.37 -37.69 35.31
C VAL A 614 -7.16 -37.06 33.94
N LYS A 615 -8.12 -37.18 33.01
CA LYS A 615 -8.02 -36.53 31.69
C LYS A 615 -7.92 -35.00 31.79
N ALA A 616 -8.69 -34.38 32.66
CA ALA A 616 -8.61 -32.94 32.89
C ALA A 616 -7.27 -32.50 33.49
N LEU A 617 -6.65 -33.32 34.35
CA LEU A 617 -5.30 -33.07 34.88
C LEU A 617 -4.23 -33.29 33.81
N GLU A 618 -4.36 -34.30 32.95
CA GLU A 618 -3.46 -34.54 31.81
C GLU A 618 -3.52 -33.39 30.80
N GLU A 619 -4.72 -32.88 30.49
CA GLU A 619 -4.88 -31.70 29.63
C GLU A 619 -4.26 -30.44 30.26
N LYS A 620 -4.41 -30.25 31.57
CA LYS A 620 -3.74 -29.16 32.28
C LYS A 620 -2.22 -29.32 32.28
N SER A 621 -1.70 -30.54 32.45
CA SER A 621 -0.26 -30.82 32.36
C SER A 621 0.29 -30.44 30.99
N LYS A 622 -0.39 -30.85 29.91
CA LYS A 622 0.00 -30.50 28.53
C LYS A 622 -0.04 -29.00 28.27
N ARG A 623 -1.05 -28.29 28.80
CA ARG A 623 -1.10 -26.82 28.70
C ARG A 623 0.07 -26.16 29.41
N LEU A 624 0.39 -26.61 30.63
CA LEU A 624 1.54 -26.10 31.39
C LEU A 624 2.88 -26.44 30.73
N GLU A 625 2.99 -27.58 30.04
CA GLU A 625 4.17 -27.93 29.23
C GLU A 625 4.35 -26.96 28.06
N VAL A 626 3.28 -26.62 27.36
CA VAL A 626 3.33 -25.64 26.26
C VAL A 626 3.68 -24.25 26.78
N GLU A 627 3.04 -23.79 27.86
CA GLU A 627 3.36 -22.50 28.50
C GLU A 627 4.83 -22.46 28.97
N LEU A 628 5.35 -23.57 29.51
CA LEU A 628 6.77 -23.67 29.91
C LEU A 628 7.73 -23.58 28.73
N ASP A 629 7.39 -24.20 27.60
CA ASP A 629 8.21 -24.14 26.38
C ASP A 629 8.16 -22.74 25.74
N GLU A 630 7.00 -22.08 25.75
CA GLU A 630 6.88 -20.68 25.34
C GLU A 630 7.75 -19.77 26.23
N GLU A 631 7.69 -19.90 27.55
CA GLU A 631 8.56 -19.14 28.47
C GLU A 631 10.05 -19.41 28.23
N ARG A 632 10.44 -20.66 27.93
CA ARG A 632 11.83 -20.99 27.54
C ARG A 632 12.27 -20.26 26.29
N THR A 633 11.46 -20.27 25.23
CA THR A 633 11.79 -19.53 24.00
C THR A 633 11.88 -18.03 24.24
N THR A 634 11.04 -17.50 25.13
CA THR A 634 11.05 -16.08 25.51
C THR A 634 12.34 -15.72 26.25
N VAL A 635 12.79 -16.57 27.18
CA VAL A 635 14.06 -16.42 27.89
C VAL A 635 15.26 -16.51 26.94
N GLU A 636 15.24 -17.42 25.96
CA GLU A 636 16.29 -17.55 24.95
C GLU A 636 16.40 -16.26 24.11
N LEU A 637 15.27 -15.73 23.61
CA LEU A 637 15.22 -14.48 22.86
C LEU A 637 15.72 -13.27 23.69
N LEU A 638 15.34 -13.20 24.97
CA LEU A 638 15.85 -12.17 25.88
C LEU A 638 17.36 -12.31 26.10
N THR A 639 17.85 -13.55 26.21
CA THR A 639 19.28 -13.84 26.37
C THR A 639 20.07 -13.41 25.13
N GLU A 640 19.57 -13.70 23.92
CA GLU A 640 20.19 -13.21 22.69
C GLU A 640 20.21 -11.68 22.62
N ARG A 641 19.13 -11.02 23.07
CA ARG A 641 19.07 -9.55 23.10
C ARG A 641 20.10 -8.97 24.06
N VAL A 642 20.25 -9.57 25.24
CA VAL A 642 21.28 -9.19 26.22
C VAL A 642 22.68 -9.42 25.65
N ASN A 643 22.92 -10.53 24.95
CA ASN A 643 24.20 -10.81 24.31
C ASN A 643 24.52 -9.79 23.21
N ARG A 644 23.56 -9.47 22.33
CA ARG A 644 23.73 -8.42 21.30
C ARG A 644 24.02 -7.06 21.93
N SER A 645 23.33 -6.70 23.01
CA SER A 645 23.58 -5.45 23.73
C SER A 645 24.97 -5.44 24.37
N ARG A 646 25.44 -6.57 24.90
CA ARG A 646 26.79 -6.70 25.44
C ARG A 646 27.85 -6.54 24.34
N ASP A 647 27.67 -7.18 23.20
CA ASP A 647 28.60 -7.08 22.06
C ASP A 647 28.68 -5.63 21.56
N GLN A 648 27.54 -4.92 21.49
CA GLN A 648 27.51 -3.49 21.17
C GLN A 648 28.26 -2.65 22.20
N ILE A 649 28.12 -2.94 23.49
CA ILE A 649 28.87 -2.24 24.56
C ILE A 649 30.38 -2.50 24.43
N ASP A 650 30.77 -3.74 24.16
CA ASP A 650 32.19 -4.11 24.00
C ASP A 650 32.79 -3.50 22.73
N GLN A 651 32.02 -3.38 21.64
CA GLN A 651 32.41 -2.64 20.44
C GLN A 651 32.61 -1.14 20.74
N LEU A 652 31.65 -0.49 21.40
CA LEU A 652 31.76 0.93 21.77
C LEU A 652 32.95 1.18 22.72
N ARG A 653 33.27 0.23 23.60
CA ARG A 653 34.48 0.29 24.43
C ARG A 653 35.77 0.20 23.62
N ALA A 654 35.81 -0.66 22.60
CA ALA A 654 36.96 -0.76 21.69
C ALA A 654 37.15 0.53 20.88
N GLU A 655 36.06 1.09 20.35
CA GLU A 655 36.07 2.38 19.64
C GLU A 655 36.54 3.51 20.56
N LEU A 656 36.07 3.56 21.81
CA LEU A 656 36.53 4.55 22.80
C LEU A 656 38.02 4.40 23.13
N LEU A 657 38.54 3.18 23.21
CA LEU A 657 39.96 2.92 23.42
C LEU A 657 40.81 3.39 22.23
N GLN A 658 40.34 3.13 21.01
CA GLN A 658 40.98 3.59 19.78
C GLN A 658 40.96 5.13 19.67
N GLU A 659 39.86 5.77 20.05
CA GLU A 659 39.76 7.23 20.08
C GLU A 659 40.72 7.84 21.09
N ARG A 660 40.87 7.20 22.27
CA ARG A 660 41.86 7.62 23.28
C ARG A 660 43.29 7.48 22.77
N SER A 661 43.64 6.41 22.07
CA SER A 661 44.98 6.26 21.49
C SER A 661 45.21 7.28 20.38
N SER A 662 44.23 7.49 19.49
CA SER A 662 44.34 8.50 18.43
C SER A 662 44.50 9.91 19.00
N ARG A 663 43.76 10.25 20.06
CA ARG A 663 43.92 11.51 20.78
C ARG A 663 45.31 11.66 21.39
N GLN A 664 45.86 10.59 21.97
CA GLN A 664 47.21 10.60 22.52
C GLN A 664 48.26 10.85 21.42
N ASP A 665 48.12 10.19 20.27
CA ASP A 665 48.99 10.41 19.11
C ASP A 665 48.92 11.86 18.62
N LEU A 666 47.71 12.43 18.52
CA LEU A 666 47.50 13.84 18.16
C LEU A 666 48.12 14.81 19.19
N GLU A 667 48.10 14.45 20.48
CA GLU A 667 48.73 15.26 21.52
C GLU A 667 50.27 15.19 21.42
N CYS A 668 50.83 14.04 21.09
CA CYS A 668 52.25 13.89 20.76
C CYS A 668 52.64 14.71 19.52
N ASP A 669 51.84 14.64 18.45
CA ASP A 669 52.06 15.41 17.22
C ASP A 669 51.95 16.91 17.48
N LYS A 670 50.96 17.35 18.27
CA LYS A 670 50.81 18.74 18.69
C LYS A 670 52.07 19.22 19.40
N VAL A 671 52.57 18.48 20.38
CA VAL A 671 53.81 18.86 21.11
C VAL A 671 55.01 18.90 20.16
N SER A 672 55.10 17.98 19.21
CA SER A 672 56.14 17.98 18.17
C SER A 672 56.06 19.21 17.28
N LEU A 673 54.86 19.56 16.80
CA LEU A 673 54.60 20.74 15.98
C LEU A 673 54.83 22.04 16.74
N GLU A 674 54.46 22.12 18.02
CA GLU A 674 54.76 23.27 18.87
C GLU A 674 56.27 23.49 19.02
N ARG A 675 57.04 22.40 19.15
CA ARG A 675 58.50 22.45 19.15
C ARG A 675 59.06 22.95 17.81
N GLN A 676 58.57 22.41 16.70
CA GLN A 676 58.97 22.86 15.36
C GLN A 676 58.60 24.33 15.11
N ASN A 677 57.41 24.76 15.51
CA ASN A 677 56.98 26.15 15.40
C ASN A 677 57.86 27.08 16.22
N LYS A 678 58.26 26.67 17.43
CA LYS A 678 59.20 27.44 18.26
C LYS A 678 60.57 27.56 17.58
N GLU A 679 61.05 26.49 16.94
CA GLU A 679 62.28 26.50 16.17
C GLU A 679 62.19 27.41 14.92
N LEU A 680 61.09 27.34 14.17
CA LEU A 680 60.81 28.19 13.02
C LEU A 680 60.67 29.66 13.41
N LYS A 681 59.98 29.98 14.51
CA LYS A 681 59.90 31.36 15.05
C LYS A 681 61.28 31.89 15.42
N ASN A 682 62.14 31.07 16.00
CA ASN A 682 63.52 31.46 16.29
C ASN A 682 64.34 31.68 15.01
N ARG A 683 64.12 30.87 13.96
CA ARG A 683 64.76 31.06 12.64
C ARG A 683 64.22 32.29 11.90
N LEU A 684 62.93 32.56 11.99
CA LEU A 684 62.30 33.75 11.42
C LEU A 684 62.83 35.01 12.08
N ALA A 685 62.88 35.05 13.42
CA ALA A 685 63.49 36.16 14.15
C ALA A 685 64.97 36.40 13.77
N SER A 686 65.70 35.33 13.38
CA SER A 686 67.08 35.45 12.90
C SER A 686 67.21 35.91 11.44
N SER A 687 66.17 35.76 10.62
CA SER A 687 66.18 36.09 9.18
C SER A 687 65.49 37.42 8.84
N GLU A 688 64.52 37.85 9.66
CA GLU A 688 63.86 39.16 9.56
C GLU A 688 64.81 40.35 9.80
N GLY A 689 66.01 40.11 10.37
CA GLY A 689 67.05 41.14 10.51
C GLY A 689 67.66 41.62 9.18
N LEU A 690 67.38 40.99 8.04
CA LEU A 690 68.15 41.21 6.80
C LEU A 690 67.39 41.53 5.51
N GLN A 691 66.04 41.51 5.43
CA GLN A 691 65.39 41.84 4.15
C GLN A 691 64.08 42.63 4.28
N LYS A 692 64.02 43.78 3.59
CA LYS A 692 62.77 44.48 3.25
C LYS A 692 62.23 43.93 1.92
N PRO A 693 60.96 43.54 1.82
CA PRO A 693 60.40 43.06 0.56
C PRO A 693 59.88 44.21 -0.32
N SER A 694 60.07 44.07 -1.64
CA SER A 694 59.52 44.94 -2.67
C SER A 694 58.14 44.46 -3.12
N GLY A 695 57.22 45.38 -3.45
CA GLY A 695 55.79 45.11 -3.69
C GLY A 695 55.42 44.18 -4.85
N ASN A 696 56.36 43.79 -5.72
CA ASN A 696 56.10 42.81 -6.78
C ASN A 696 55.99 41.38 -6.25
N VAL A 697 56.60 41.09 -5.11
CA VAL A 697 56.52 39.77 -4.46
C VAL A 697 55.12 39.52 -3.92
N SER A 698 54.51 40.53 -3.28
CA SER A 698 53.15 40.41 -2.73
C SER A 698 52.07 40.19 -3.77
N GLN A 699 52.23 40.71 -5.00
CA GLN A 699 51.30 40.44 -6.10
C GLN A 699 51.43 39.02 -6.66
N LEU A 700 52.66 38.50 -6.75
CA LEU A 700 52.90 37.12 -7.15
C LEU A 700 52.46 36.13 -6.07
N GLU A 701 52.65 36.46 -4.79
CA GLU A 701 52.16 35.68 -3.64
C GLU A 701 50.63 35.60 -3.65
N ALA A 702 49.92 36.73 -3.85
CA ALA A 702 48.46 36.72 -3.96
C ALA A 702 47.96 35.89 -5.14
N ARG A 703 48.66 35.93 -6.29
CA ARG A 703 48.29 35.11 -7.45
C ARG A 703 48.57 33.62 -7.24
N VAL A 704 49.62 33.27 -6.50
CA VAL A 704 49.93 31.89 -6.12
C VAL A 704 48.90 31.36 -5.13
N GLU A 705 48.48 32.17 -4.16
CA GLU A 705 47.45 31.80 -3.18
C GLU A 705 46.09 31.58 -3.88
N GLU A 706 45.71 32.47 -4.80
CA GLU A 706 44.48 32.33 -5.60
C GLU A 706 44.50 31.07 -6.50
N LEU A 707 45.65 30.73 -7.09
CA LEU A 707 45.81 29.48 -7.85
C LEU A 707 45.83 28.23 -6.96
N GLN A 708 46.35 28.33 -5.73
CA GLN A 708 46.32 27.24 -4.76
C GLN A 708 44.89 26.96 -4.27
N ASP A 709 44.11 28.01 -4.02
CA ASP A 709 42.71 27.88 -3.63
C ASP A 709 41.86 27.27 -4.74
N GLN A 710 42.08 27.69 -6.00
CA GLN A 710 41.44 27.07 -7.16
C GLN A 710 41.82 25.60 -7.32
N LEU A 711 43.11 25.25 -7.16
CA LEU A 711 43.56 23.86 -7.20
C LEU A 711 42.92 23.02 -6.09
N GLN A 712 42.83 23.54 -4.87
CA GLN A 712 42.17 22.81 -3.78
C GLN A 712 40.65 22.66 -4.01
N ALA A 713 39.98 23.66 -4.60
CA ALA A 713 38.58 23.55 -4.96
C ALA A 713 38.36 22.43 -6.00
N GLU A 714 39.18 22.41 -7.05
CA GLU A 714 39.19 21.36 -8.08
C GLU A 714 39.51 19.97 -7.49
N GLU A 715 40.45 19.86 -6.55
CA GLU A 715 40.75 18.60 -5.86
C GLU A 715 39.57 18.10 -5.01
N ARG A 716 38.84 19.01 -4.35
CA ARG A 716 37.62 18.68 -3.60
C ARG A 716 36.52 18.22 -4.55
N GLU A 717 36.29 18.93 -5.66
CA GLU A 717 35.30 18.54 -6.67
C GLU A 717 35.63 17.19 -7.30
N LYS A 718 36.90 16.97 -7.67
CA LYS A 718 37.39 15.67 -8.16
C LYS A 718 37.13 14.54 -7.16
N SER A 719 37.35 14.77 -5.86
CA SER A 719 37.07 13.79 -4.81
C SER A 719 35.57 13.47 -4.72
N VAL A 720 34.72 14.49 -4.80
CA VAL A 720 33.25 14.33 -4.83
C VAL A 720 32.82 13.52 -6.06
N LEU A 721 33.33 13.87 -7.25
CA LEU A 721 33.04 13.17 -8.49
C LEU A 721 33.52 11.70 -8.45
N LEU A 722 34.72 11.43 -7.93
CA LEU A 722 35.21 10.05 -7.74
C LEU A 722 34.34 9.26 -6.76
N SER A 723 33.87 9.89 -5.69
CA SER A 723 32.96 9.24 -4.73
C SER A 723 31.60 8.93 -5.35
N SER A 724 31.06 9.85 -6.17
CA SER A 724 29.82 9.67 -6.92
C SER A 724 29.96 8.58 -7.96
N ASN A 725 31.06 8.57 -8.71
CA ASN A 725 31.37 7.55 -9.70
C ASN A 725 31.46 6.15 -9.05
N ARG A 726 32.17 6.00 -7.92
CA ARG A 726 32.19 4.74 -7.16
C ARG A 726 30.80 4.29 -6.70
N LYS A 727 29.90 5.22 -6.35
CA LYS A 727 28.50 4.89 -5.99
C LYS A 727 27.73 4.42 -7.22
N LEU A 728 27.89 5.09 -8.35
CA LEU A 728 27.28 4.70 -9.62
C LEU A 728 27.80 3.34 -10.11
N GLU A 729 29.10 3.07 -10.01
CA GLU A 729 29.69 1.76 -10.34
C GLU A 729 29.11 0.64 -9.48
N ARG A 730 28.91 0.87 -8.17
CA ARG A 730 28.22 -0.10 -7.30
C ARG A 730 26.78 -0.29 -7.73
N LYS A 731 26.07 0.79 -8.06
CA LYS A 731 24.68 0.72 -8.52
C LYS A 731 24.54 -0.05 -9.82
N VAL A 732 25.47 0.14 -10.76
CA VAL A 732 25.53 -0.64 -11.99
C VAL A 732 25.75 -2.11 -11.67
N LYS A 733 26.69 -2.47 -10.79
CA LYS A 733 26.91 -3.86 -10.39
C LYS A 733 25.68 -4.49 -9.73
N GLU A 734 25.00 -3.77 -8.83
CA GLU A 734 23.74 -4.21 -8.22
C GLU A 734 22.66 -4.45 -9.27
N LEU A 735 22.46 -3.52 -10.19
CA LEU A 735 21.47 -3.66 -11.27
C LEU A 735 21.82 -4.81 -12.22
N THR A 736 23.10 -5.03 -12.52
CA THR A 736 23.54 -6.18 -13.32
C THR A 736 23.19 -7.49 -12.62
N ILE A 737 23.46 -7.61 -11.31
CA ILE A 737 23.09 -8.81 -10.53
C ILE A 737 21.57 -9.01 -10.54
N GLN A 738 20.79 -7.94 -10.32
CA GLN A 738 19.32 -8.02 -10.37
C GLN A 738 18.81 -8.49 -11.74
N ILE A 739 19.38 -7.99 -12.84
CA ILE A 739 19.00 -8.41 -14.20
C ILE A 739 19.34 -9.90 -14.42
N ASP A 740 20.49 -10.36 -13.94
CA ASP A 740 20.88 -11.76 -14.06
C ASP A 740 19.98 -12.69 -13.22
N ASP A 741 19.59 -12.26 -12.01
CA ASP A 741 18.63 -12.97 -11.16
C ASP A 741 17.23 -13.02 -11.80
N GLU A 742 16.74 -11.91 -12.37
CA GLU A 742 15.46 -11.87 -13.10
C GLU A 742 15.49 -12.78 -14.33
N ARG A 743 16.60 -12.80 -15.07
CA ARG A 743 16.78 -13.71 -16.21
C ARG A 743 16.75 -15.17 -15.78
N GLN A 744 17.40 -15.51 -14.68
CA GLN A 744 17.37 -16.86 -14.13
C GLN A 744 15.94 -17.23 -13.70
N HIS A 745 15.25 -16.35 -12.99
CA HIS A 745 13.87 -16.55 -12.57
C HIS A 745 12.91 -16.77 -13.75
N VAL A 746 13.04 -15.97 -14.82
CA VAL A 746 12.25 -16.15 -16.05
C VAL A 746 12.58 -17.49 -16.73
N SER A 747 13.84 -17.91 -16.72
CA SER A 747 14.26 -19.22 -17.23
C SER A 747 13.61 -20.36 -16.44
N ASP A 748 13.64 -20.28 -15.10
CA ASP A 748 13.06 -21.30 -14.22
C ASP A 748 11.54 -21.38 -14.39
N GLN A 749 10.85 -20.23 -14.49
CA GLN A 749 9.41 -20.18 -14.80
C GLN A 749 9.09 -20.80 -16.16
N LYS A 750 9.91 -20.52 -17.19
CA LYS A 750 9.75 -21.12 -18.52
C LYS A 750 9.93 -22.64 -18.46
N ASP A 751 10.88 -23.14 -17.67
CA ASP A 751 11.11 -24.57 -17.50
C ASP A 751 9.97 -25.24 -16.74
N GLN A 752 9.45 -24.61 -15.68
CA GLN A 752 8.26 -25.08 -14.97
C GLN A 752 7.02 -25.12 -15.87
N LEU A 753 6.77 -24.06 -16.65
CA LEU A 753 5.68 -24.04 -17.62
C LEU A 753 5.87 -25.12 -18.68
N SER A 754 7.10 -25.34 -19.16
CA SER A 754 7.42 -26.40 -20.12
C SER A 754 7.15 -27.78 -19.54
N LEU A 755 7.47 -28.02 -18.27
CA LEU A 755 7.14 -29.26 -17.57
C LEU A 755 5.62 -29.43 -17.40
N ARG A 756 4.89 -28.37 -17.05
CA ARG A 756 3.43 -28.39 -16.91
C ARG A 756 2.73 -28.65 -18.25
N VAL A 757 3.22 -28.04 -19.33
CA VAL A 757 2.75 -28.31 -20.70
C VAL A 757 3.01 -29.77 -21.08
N LYS A 758 4.18 -30.33 -20.75
CA LYS A 758 4.46 -31.76 -20.99
C LYS A 758 3.54 -32.68 -20.19
N ALA A 759 3.21 -32.33 -18.94
CA ALA A 759 2.29 -33.10 -18.10
C ALA A 759 0.85 -33.02 -18.63
N LEU A 760 0.37 -31.83 -19.00
CA LEU A 760 -0.95 -31.65 -19.59
C LEU A 760 -1.09 -32.38 -20.93
N LYS A 761 -0.04 -32.38 -21.77
CA LYS A 761 -0.02 -33.18 -23.00
C LYS A 761 -0.22 -34.66 -22.71
N ARG A 762 0.50 -35.23 -21.73
CA ARG A 762 0.30 -36.63 -21.34
C ARG A 762 -1.12 -36.92 -20.83
N GLN A 763 -1.72 -36.03 -20.04
CA GLN A 763 -3.11 -36.18 -19.61
C GLN A 763 -4.11 -36.14 -20.78
N VAL A 764 -3.85 -35.30 -21.79
CA VAL A 764 -4.66 -35.27 -23.02
C VAL A 764 -4.50 -36.59 -23.77
N ASP A 765 -3.26 -37.06 -23.97
CA ASP A 765 -2.98 -38.33 -24.65
C ASP A 765 -3.67 -39.51 -23.92
N GLU A 766 -3.58 -39.57 -22.58
CA GLU A 766 -4.25 -40.60 -21.75
C GLU A 766 -5.79 -40.52 -21.85
N ALA A 767 -6.37 -39.32 -21.88
CA ALA A 767 -7.81 -39.15 -22.05
C ALA A 767 -8.27 -39.53 -23.47
N GLU A 768 -7.46 -39.24 -24.49
CA GLU A 768 -7.72 -39.67 -25.87
C GLU A 768 -7.69 -41.19 -25.98
N GLU A 769 -6.72 -41.87 -25.36
CA GLU A 769 -6.68 -43.34 -25.29
C GLU A 769 -7.90 -43.94 -24.57
N GLU A 770 -8.36 -43.34 -23.48
CA GLU A 770 -9.57 -43.79 -22.77
C GLU A 770 -10.84 -43.56 -23.60
N ILE A 771 -10.92 -42.44 -24.33
CA ILE A 771 -12.02 -42.19 -25.28
C ILE A 771 -12.01 -43.26 -26.38
N GLU A 772 -10.86 -43.57 -26.98
CA GLU A 772 -10.76 -44.63 -28.00
C GLU A 772 -11.19 -46.00 -27.44
N ARG A 773 -10.81 -46.31 -26.20
CA ARG A 773 -11.22 -47.52 -25.50
C ARG A 773 -12.74 -47.57 -25.28
N LEU A 774 -13.34 -46.50 -24.78
CA LEU A 774 -14.79 -46.37 -24.56
C LEU A 774 -15.57 -46.40 -25.88
N GLU A 775 -15.07 -45.77 -26.93
CA GLU A 775 -15.65 -45.87 -28.26
C GLU A 775 -15.61 -47.30 -28.80
N GLY A 776 -14.49 -48.01 -28.59
CA GLY A 776 -14.37 -49.42 -28.92
C GLY A 776 -15.40 -50.29 -28.19
N ALA A 777 -15.57 -50.07 -26.89
CA ALA A 777 -16.57 -50.75 -26.06
C ALA A 777 -18.00 -50.43 -26.51
N ARG A 778 -18.31 -49.16 -26.80
CA ARG A 778 -19.61 -48.72 -27.32
C ARG A 778 -19.91 -49.36 -28.66
N LYS A 779 -18.97 -49.34 -29.61
CA LYS A 779 -19.12 -49.98 -30.93
C LYS A 779 -19.37 -51.48 -30.79
N LYS A 780 -18.72 -52.15 -29.82
CA LYS A 780 -18.97 -53.57 -29.52
C LYS A 780 -20.37 -53.81 -28.94
N ALA A 781 -20.75 -53.06 -27.90
CA ALA A 781 -22.08 -53.18 -27.29
C ALA A 781 -23.21 -52.86 -28.29
N GLN A 782 -22.99 -51.91 -29.21
CA GLN A 782 -23.93 -51.59 -30.26
C GLN A 782 -24.12 -52.76 -31.24
N ARG A 783 -23.04 -53.45 -31.64
CA ARG A 783 -23.14 -54.68 -32.45
C ARG A 783 -23.87 -55.79 -31.71
N GLU A 784 -23.56 -56.01 -30.42
CA GLU A 784 -24.26 -57.01 -29.61
C GLU A 784 -25.77 -56.69 -29.48
N LEU A 785 -26.13 -55.40 -29.35
CA LEU A 785 -27.53 -54.97 -29.35
C LEU A 785 -28.21 -55.23 -30.70
N GLU A 786 -27.55 -54.90 -31.81
CA GLU A 786 -28.04 -55.18 -33.17
C GLU A 786 -28.25 -56.69 -33.37
N GLU A 787 -27.31 -57.53 -32.95
CA GLU A 787 -27.44 -59.00 -32.98
C GLU A 787 -28.62 -59.50 -32.12
N GLN A 788 -28.81 -58.97 -30.91
CA GLN A 788 -29.97 -59.31 -30.08
C GLN A 788 -31.29 -58.84 -30.72
N HIS A 789 -31.28 -57.69 -31.39
CA HIS A 789 -32.46 -57.16 -32.06
C HIS A 789 -32.84 -58.04 -33.27
N GLU A 790 -31.86 -58.48 -34.05
CA GLU A 790 -32.06 -59.46 -35.13
C GLU A 790 -32.59 -60.79 -34.60
N LEU A 791 -32.05 -61.29 -33.49
CA LEU A 791 -32.55 -62.49 -32.80
C LEU A 791 -34.00 -62.32 -32.33
N ASN A 792 -34.33 -61.17 -31.75
CA ASN A 792 -35.69 -60.89 -31.28
C ASN A 792 -36.66 -60.77 -32.46
N GLU A 793 -36.26 -60.12 -33.57
CA GLU A 793 -37.05 -60.11 -34.80
C GLU A 793 -37.28 -61.52 -35.35
N GLN A 794 -36.24 -62.38 -35.37
CA GLN A 794 -36.37 -63.78 -35.76
C GLN A 794 -37.37 -64.53 -34.85
N LEU A 795 -37.29 -64.33 -33.53
CA LEU A 795 -38.20 -64.93 -32.56
C LEU A 795 -39.63 -64.40 -32.73
N GLN A 796 -39.84 -63.09 -32.90
CA GLN A 796 -41.15 -62.51 -33.17
C GLN A 796 -41.75 -63.02 -34.46
N ASN A 797 -40.95 -63.15 -35.52
CA ASN A 797 -41.40 -63.75 -36.78
C ASN A 797 -41.82 -65.21 -36.59
N ARG A 798 -41.11 -65.96 -35.74
CA ARG A 798 -41.45 -67.34 -35.38
C ARG A 798 -42.72 -67.42 -34.53
N ILE A 799 -42.90 -66.52 -33.56
CA ILE A 799 -44.14 -66.38 -32.78
C ILE A 799 -45.31 -66.06 -33.71
N LYS A 800 -45.19 -65.06 -34.59
CA LYS A 800 -46.22 -64.72 -35.60
C LYS A 800 -46.55 -65.89 -36.51
N ALA A 801 -45.55 -66.70 -36.89
CA ALA A 801 -45.76 -67.91 -37.67
C ALA A 801 -46.56 -68.95 -36.87
N LEU A 802 -46.19 -69.20 -35.61
CA LEU A 802 -46.89 -70.10 -34.68
C LEU A 802 -48.30 -69.61 -34.35
N GLU A 803 -48.52 -68.32 -34.15
CA GLU A 803 -49.85 -67.71 -33.96
C GLU A 803 -50.73 -67.91 -35.19
N LYS A 804 -50.19 -67.72 -36.40
CA LYS A 804 -50.92 -68.01 -37.64
C LYS A 804 -51.26 -69.49 -37.76
N GLU A 805 -50.37 -70.38 -37.30
CA GLU A 805 -50.64 -71.83 -37.25
C GLU A 805 -51.69 -72.18 -36.20
N ALA A 806 -51.62 -71.59 -35.01
CA ALA A 806 -52.59 -71.75 -33.94
C ALA A 806 -53.96 -71.21 -34.37
N TRP A 807 -54.03 -70.05 -35.01
CA TRP A 807 -55.25 -69.49 -35.57
C TRP A 807 -55.81 -70.38 -36.69
N ARG A 808 -54.96 -70.92 -37.58
CA ARG A 808 -55.39 -71.92 -38.59
C ARG A 808 -55.91 -73.21 -37.95
N LYS A 809 -55.29 -73.69 -36.86
CA LYS A 809 -55.76 -74.86 -36.10
C LYS A 809 -57.09 -74.55 -35.38
N ALA A 810 -57.20 -73.39 -34.74
CA ALA A 810 -58.41 -72.93 -34.07
C ALA A 810 -59.58 -72.72 -35.05
N ALA A 811 -59.31 -72.18 -36.24
CA ALA A 811 -60.30 -72.06 -37.32
C ALA A 811 -60.72 -73.44 -37.87
N ARG A 812 -59.82 -74.43 -37.87
CA ARG A 812 -60.16 -75.83 -38.21
C ARG A 812 -60.97 -76.51 -37.12
N SER A 813 -60.64 -76.32 -35.83
CA SER A 813 -61.42 -76.86 -34.72
C SER A 813 -62.76 -76.13 -34.51
N ALA A 814 -62.89 -74.86 -34.90
CA ALA A 814 -64.16 -74.14 -34.97
C ALA A 814 -65.04 -74.59 -36.16
N ALA A 815 -64.42 -75.08 -37.25
CA ALA A 815 -65.14 -75.69 -38.37
C ALA A 815 -65.56 -77.15 -38.07
N ASP A 816 -64.78 -77.90 -37.28
CA ASP A 816 -65.12 -79.26 -36.83
C ASP A 816 -66.10 -79.31 -35.65
N SER A 817 -66.18 -78.26 -34.81
CA SER A 817 -67.13 -78.20 -33.68
C SER A 817 -68.58 -77.84 -34.07
N SER A 818 -68.85 -77.65 -35.36
CA SER A 818 -70.20 -77.51 -35.92
C SER A 818 -70.86 -78.84 -36.30
N LEU A 819 -70.15 -79.97 -36.18
CA LEU A 819 -70.67 -81.31 -36.50
C LEU A 819 -70.12 -82.35 -35.52
N GLN A 820 -70.63 -82.36 -34.27
CA GLN A 820 -71.12 -83.57 -33.57
C GLN A 820 -71.29 -83.28 -32.07
N ASP A 821 -72.55 -83.30 -31.67
CA ASP A 821 -73.03 -83.58 -30.32
C ASP A 821 -72.75 -85.05 -29.95
N ASP A 822 -72.60 -85.28 -28.64
CA ASP A 822 -72.84 -86.52 -27.90
C ASP A 822 -71.90 -87.74 -28.07
N GLN A 823 -70.97 -87.95 -27.10
CA GLN A 823 -71.04 -89.02 -26.09
C GLN A 823 -69.73 -89.23 -25.29
N LEU A 824 -69.87 -89.18 -23.96
CA LEU A 824 -69.30 -90.05 -22.91
C LEU A 824 -67.77 -90.23 -22.69
N SER A 825 -67.39 -89.89 -21.44
CA SER A 825 -66.76 -90.76 -20.42
C SER A 825 -65.27 -91.15 -20.45
N SER A 826 -64.62 -90.98 -19.28
CA SER A 826 -63.46 -91.72 -18.72
C SER A 826 -62.12 -91.60 -19.46
N ASP A 827 -60.91 -91.68 -18.90
CA ASP A 827 -60.32 -91.84 -17.55
C ASP A 827 -58.79 -91.84 -17.80
N GLU A 828 -57.99 -91.49 -16.79
CA GLU A 828 -56.53 -91.78 -16.67
C GLU A 828 -55.53 -91.13 -17.67
N GLU A 829 -54.27 -90.82 -17.40
CA GLU A 829 -53.33 -90.84 -16.26
C GLU A 829 -52.02 -90.15 -16.75
N PHE A 830 -51.16 -89.69 -15.82
CA PHE A 830 -49.69 -89.51 -15.96
C PHE A 830 -49.14 -88.43 -16.95
N ASP A 831 -48.10 -87.63 -16.69
CA ASP A 831 -47.03 -87.64 -15.69
C ASP A 831 -46.27 -86.29 -15.70
N SER A 832 -45.54 -86.02 -14.61
CA SER A 832 -44.33 -85.19 -14.50
C SER A 832 -44.41 -83.67 -14.76
N ALA A 833 -43.91 -82.78 -13.89
CA ALA A 833 -43.25 -82.94 -12.60
C ALA A 833 -43.24 -81.59 -11.88
N TYR A 834 -43.32 -81.66 -10.55
CA TYR A 834 -42.71 -80.77 -9.54
C TYR A 834 -41.62 -79.82 -10.07
N GLY A 835 -41.48 -78.58 -9.61
CA GLY A 835 -42.04 -77.93 -8.44
C GLY A 835 -41.22 -76.65 -8.12
N PRO A 836 -41.68 -75.83 -7.17
CA PRO A 836 -40.99 -74.63 -6.70
C PRO A 836 -40.13 -74.91 -5.46
N SER A 837 -38.98 -74.24 -5.31
CA SER A 837 -38.43 -73.71 -4.03
C SER A 837 -36.92 -73.49 -4.07
N SER A 838 -36.52 -72.37 -3.44
CA SER A 838 -35.35 -72.13 -2.57
C SER A 838 -34.03 -72.86 -2.76
N ILE A 839 -32.93 -72.08 -2.64
CA ILE A 839 -31.72 -72.27 -1.79
C ILE A 839 -30.67 -71.24 -2.31
N ALA A 840 -30.39 -70.14 -1.62
CA ALA A 840 -29.59 -69.95 -0.40
C ALA A 840 -28.06 -70.08 -0.59
N SER A 841 -27.38 -68.95 -0.36
CA SER A 841 -26.06 -68.75 0.30
C SER A 841 -24.76 -69.35 -0.27
N LEU A 842 -23.66 -68.68 0.10
CA LEU A 842 -22.21 -68.99 -0.02
C LEU A 842 -21.52 -68.19 -1.15
N LEU A 843 -20.42 -67.43 -0.98
CA LEU A 843 -19.38 -67.34 0.06
C LEU A 843 -18.54 -66.06 -0.13
N ASN A 844 -18.07 -65.50 1.00
CA ASN A 844 -16.80 -64.81 1.31
C ASN A 844 -15.90 -64.20 0.21
N GLU A 845 -15.56 -62.92 0.44
CA GLU A 845 -14.25 -62.24 0.33
C GLU A 845 -12.98 -63.11 0.15
N PRO A 846 -11.92 -62.62 -0.54
CA PRO A 846 -11.18 -61.42 -0.10
C PRO A 846 -10.47 -60.54 -1.15
N ASN A 847 -10.11 -59.33 -0.69
CA ASN A 847 -8.92 -58.52 -1.01
C ASN A 847 -8.46 -58.38 -2.46
N LEU A 848 -8.41 -57.14 -2.97
CA LEU A 848 -7.20 -56.59 -3.59
C LEU A 848 -7.20 -55.06 -3.57
N GLN A 849 -6.06 -54.56 -3.11
CA GLN A 849 -5.64 -53.17 -3.00
C GLN A 849 -5.42 -52.52 -4.36
N THR A 850 -5.76 -51.25 -4.49
CA THR A 850 -5.11 -50.26 -5.38
C THR A 850 -5.28 -48.91 -4.69
N SER A 851 -4.35 -48.43 -3.86
CA SER A 851 -3.13 -47.69 -4.22
C SER A 851 -3.29 -46.73 -5.41
N SER A 852 -3.17 -45.44 -5.09
CA SER A 852 -2.48 -44.37 -5.83
C SER A 852 -2.76 -44.19 -7.32
N CYS A 853 -3.51 -43.13 -7.65
CA CYS A 853 -2.96 -41.89 -8.22
C CYS A 853 -3.78 -40.71 -7.70
#